data_AF-A0A926VD75-F1
#
_entry.id   AF-A0A926VD75-F1
#
_cell.length_a   1.000
_cell.length_b   1.000
_cell.length_c   1.000
_cell.angle_alpha   90.00
_cell.angle_beta   90.00
_cell.angle_gamma   90.00
#
_symmetry.space_group_name_H-M   'P 1'
#
loop_
_entity.id
_entity.type
_entity.pdbx_description
1 polymer ?
#
loop_
_entity_poly.entity_id
_entity_poly.type
_entity_poly.pdbx_seq_one_letter_code
_entity_poly.pdbx_strand_id
1 'polypeptide(L)'
;MPTAATSPLSIQELYDENFYRANNPDLNYLNSRDLYQQFLNFGINQGRRFSPYFDANFYRLSNTDLNSLNNRQLLDHFINIGLPNGRKFSQFFDINFYRSANSDLAGFDNIDLFRHFKNFGVAEGFRPFSPVFDINYYRNNNSDLQGLNYRQLYEHFQLSGMGQGREFSPYFDFDIYRARNSELTSNITTNQGLLESFLTTGIEQGLSASLFFDLNYYKSKNSSLSNLSNRQLFEQFQIIGLPQGRTFSRYFDFDFYRDANRDLGQLNNKQLWEHFQNFGLREGRPSSAFFDLDFYRSRNRDLAGLSDKQLEEQLITEGLDQGRSLSPFFDLNYYRVANGKAETLSNRQLWQDLQDVGVPGGQAFSQFFDLNLYRSSNPDLAGLSNEQLFEHFQNFGLAEGRTFSPVIDLNVYRNSNPDFTNLSNKDLFEILVTSGISGGSGGGSAVTQFFDPDFYRTNNPDLAEEGIVTDTQLLEHFQNFGLDDRGRKFSPYLDLDYYLANNPDLVTAGLTRREAFEHFQRYGLDERRPFSQFFDVRYYLDNNTDLRATGMSYRQAFSHFQNFGVNEGRRPSILFNPVYYLDNNPDLAARGMSFKDAFVHFQNNGFVEARSASVLFQPQDIAPLLFPLAVNETGDALDLRVNPPVTIVALPNWLQNVREWGDIPANGTLSYSFVGTAGAFLYEGSESNVREVPESVKNNVRNIMRQYDEVLGINVVEVADTPPNVGRIRIMFSNGPGQRGVPGYGNPPSDNPGTTLAGDVHLNPTIDYSQGPGSYNYQTLLSVIGNALGLQNPKKQTLPAVFEPVLSFGKDNNTNTVMTDNTPPQTYNGSFASTPMSYDIRALQYLYGAGYANETDTTYRFNTSNFGPTDLSGRNGLKQTIFDAGGIDTFDFSALPAVPFGYYFDMNEGGQNTTQIALNGATYIVPNPNSTDNDPLPPITLTTNSFSTTVAFSFSLENLVGSPGDDEILGNNLSNNIAGGAGNDIINSGIGKDTLTGGAGSDIFVVVAGQGSPNPENADIITDFVDGQDRIGLGIGLTFSQIVISPGTNSNDTFIRLARSGEYLAVLTGIPSAAITQSDFTAI
;
A
#
# COMPACT_ATOMS: atom_id res chain seq x y z
N MET A 1 2.76 74.01 4.99
CA MET A 1 2.90 75.48 5.01
C MET A 1 1.90 76.04 6.01
N PRO A 2 2.18 77.17 6.68
CA PRO A 2 1.51 77.55 7.93
C PRO A 2 0.04 77.89 7.73
N THR A 3 -0.77 77.47 8.70
CA THR A 3 -2.22 77.65 8.84
C THR A 3 -2.57 79.13 8.92
N ALA A 4 -3.09 79.70 7.83
CA ALA A 4 -4.02 80.81 7.97
C ALA A 4 -5.25 80.28 8.71
N ALA A 5 -5.73 81.00 9.72
CA ALA A 5 -6.97 80.64 10.41
C ALA A 5 -8.05 80.38 9.35
N THR A 6 -8.48 79.13 9.25
CA THR A 6 -9.42 78.67 8.24
C THR A 6 -10.73 79.41 8.46
N SER A 7 -11.23 80.11 7.43
CA SER A 7 -12.53 80.77 7.51
C SER A 7 -13.58 79.76 7.99
N PRO A 8 -14.50 80.13 8.90
CA PRO A 8 -15.52 79.22 9.39
C PRO A 8 -16.35 78.68 8.22
N LEU A 9 -16.72 77.41 8.29
CA LEU A 9 -17.56 76.76 7.29
C LEU A 9 -18.90 77.49 7.21
N SER A 10 -19.32 77.85 5.99
CA SER A 10 -20.59 78.53 5.76
C SER A 10 -21.71 77.57 5.38
N ILE A 11 -22.97 77.94 5.67
CA ILE A 11 -24.16 77.18 5.21
C ILE A 11 -24.16 77.03 3.68
N GLN A 12 -23.68 78.05 2.96
CA GLN A 12 -23.57 78.04 1.51
C GLN A 12 -22.60 76.96 0.99
N GLU A 13 -21.50 76.68 1.72
CA GLU A 13 -20.55 75.62 1.35
C GLU A 13 -21.14 74.21 1.53
N LEU A 14 -22.18 74.05 2.34
CA LEU A 14 -22.87 72.77 2.56
C LEU A 14 -24.03 72.53 1.59
N TYR A 15 -24.67 73.59 1.10
CA TYR A 15 -25.81 73.49 0.20
C TYR A 15 -25.39 73.05 -1.22
N ASP A 16 -26.01 71.97 -1.70
CA ASP A 16 -25.88 71.51 -3.09
C ASP A 16 -27.26 71.60 -3.76
N GLU A 17 -27.40 72.50 -4.73
CA GLU A 17 -28.69 72.77 -5.38
C GLU A 17 -29.26 71.54 -6.08
N ASN A 18 -28.40 70.81 -6.80
CA ASN A 18 -28.81 69.63 -7.57
C ASN A 18 -29.26 68.52 -6.63
N PHE A 19 -28.51 68.29 -5.56
CA PHE A 19 -28.85 67.29 -4.55
C PHE A 19 -30.13 67.66 -3.78
N TYR A 20 -30.29 68.93 -3.40
CA TYR A 20 -31.49 69.41 -2.71
C TYR A 20 -32.73 69.22 -3.59
N ARG A 21 -32.63 69.58 -4.88
CA ARG A 21 -33.70 69.39 -5.85
C ARG A 21 -34.04 67.91 -6.05
N ALA A 22 -33.03 67.05 -6.19
CA ALA A 22 -33.21 65.62 -6.38
C ALA A 22 -33.90 64.92 -5.19
N ASN A 23 -33.57 65.31 -3.95
CA ASN A 23 -34.21 64.75 -2.74
C ASN A 23 -35.56 65.38 -2.42
N ASN A 24 -35.92 66.50 -3.06
CA ASN A 24 -37.15 67.24 -2.80
C ASN A 24 -37.87 67.55 -4.12
N PRO A 25 -38.38 66.53 -4.83
CA PRO A 25 -38.97 66.72 -6.16
C PRO A 25 -40.18 67.65 -6.16
N ASP A 26 -40.84 67.79 -5.01
CA ASP A 26 -41.93 68.74 -4.79
C ASP A 26 -41.50 70.20 -4.98
N LEU A 27 -40.19 70.50 -4.93
CA LEU A 27 -39.63 71.84 -5.09
C LEU A 27 -39.08 72.12 -6.50
N ASN A 28 -39.23 71.18 -7.44
CA ASN A 28 -38.64 71.26 -8.79
C ASN A 28 -39.10 72.49 -9.60
N TYR A 29 -40.24 73.07 -9.26
CA TYR A 29 -40.79 74.26 -9.93
C TYR A 29 -40.09 75.57 -9.54
N LEU A 30 -39.25 75.59 -8.50
CA LEU A 30 -38.54 76.79 -8.03
C LEU A 30 -37.24 77.04 -8.81
N ASN A 31 -36.95 78.30 -9.12
CA ASN A 31 -35.64 78.71 -9.64
C ASN A 31 -34.57 78.64 -8.53
N SER A 32 -33.29 78.70 -8.90
CA SER A 32 -32.15 78.55 -7.97
C SER A 32 -32.17 79.49 -6.77
N ARG A 33 -32.53 80.77 -6.97
CA ARG A 33 -32.59 81.76 -5.90
C ARG A 33 -33.71 81.44 -4.91
N ASP A 34 -34.90 81.15 -5.42
CA ASP A 34 -36.08 80.86 -4.60
C ASP A 34 -35.95 79.51 -3.90
N LEU A 35 -35.30 78.53 -4.55
CA LEU A 35 -35.00 77.23 -3.95
C LEU A 35 -34.02 77.35 -2.78
N TYR A 36 -32.97 78.18 -2.90
CA TYR A 36 -32.05 78.44 -1.80
C TYR A 36 -32.72 79.19 -0.63
N GLN A 37 -33.60 80.15 -0.93
CA GLN A 37 -34.39 80.84 0.10
C GLN A 37 -35.39 79.91 0.79
N GLN A 38 -36.02 79.01 0.03
CA GLN A 38 -36.90 77.97 0.59
C GLN A 38 -36.12 77.04 1.53
N PHE A 39 -34.90 76.65 1.15
CA PHE A 39 -33.99 75.88 1.99
C PHE A 39 -33.67 76.58 3.31
N LEU A 40 -33.23 77.84 3.25
CA LEU A 40 -32.84 78.61 4.45
C LEU A 40 -34.02 78.83 5.41
N ASN A 41 -35.20 79.20 4.87
CA ASN A 41 -36.34 79.58 5.69
C ASN A 41 -37.12 78.37 6.23
N PHE A 42 -37.19 77.28 5.46
CA PHE A 42 -38.05 76.14 5.77
C PHE A 42 -37.32 74.81 5.70
N GLY A 43 -36.54 74.56 4.64
CA GLY A 43 -35.93 73.26 4.38
C GLY A 43 -35.08 72.70 5.53
N ILE A 44 -34.25 73.55 6.15
CA ILE A 44 -33.43 73.15 7.31
C ILE A 44 -34.31 72.67 8.46
N ASN A 45 -35.31 73.47 8.86
CA ASN A 45 -36.20 73.11 9.97
C ASN A 45 -37.06 71.88 9.67
N GLN A 46 -37.47 71.71 8.41
CA GLN A 46 -38.20 70.54 7.93
C GLN A 46 -37.33 69.27 7.86
N GLY A 47 -36.01 69.38 8.03
CA GLY A 47 -35.09 68.24 7.96
C GLY A 47 -34.91 67.71 6.54
N ARG A 48 -35.16 68.53 5.51
CA ARG A 48 -34.99 68.14 4.11
C ARG A 48 -33.51 67.90 3.81
N ARG A 49 -33.16 66.82 3.10
CA ARG A 49 -31.76 66.54 2.70
C ARG A 49 -31.31 67.55 1.65
N PHE A 50 -30.22 68.27 1.94
CA PHE A 50 -29.72 69.40 1.13
C PHE A 50 -28.24 69.32 0.76
N SER A 51 -27.56 68.30 1.26
CA SER A 51 -26.14 68.08 1.02
C SER A 51 -25.85 66.59 0.89
N PRO A 52 -25.04 66.16 -0.08
CA PRO A 52 -24.51 64.80 -0.11
C PRO A 52 -23.41 64.57 0.94
N TYR A 53 -23.04 65.60 1.73
CA TYR A 53 -21.94 65.56 2.67
C TYR A 53 -22.36 65.67 4.14
N PHE A 54 -23.61 66.05 4.41
CA PHE A 54 -24.13 66.21 5.78
C PHE A 54 -25.56 65.68 5.89
N ASP A 55 -25.79 64.85 6.90
CA ASP A 55 -27.11 64.33 7.25
C ASP A 55 -27.45 64.69 8.71
N ALA A 56 -28.45 65.55 8.90
CA ALA A 56 -28.86 66.01 10.21
C ALA A 56 -29.45 64.90 11.09
N ASN A 57 -30.11 63.89 10.49
CA ASN A 57 -30.68 62.78 11.23
C ASN A 57 -29.58 61.86 11.73
N PHE A 58 -28.63 61.50 10.87
CA PHE A 58 -27.48 60.71 11.29
C PHE A 58 -26.58 61.44 12.27
N TYR A 59 -26.39 62.76 12.08
CA TYR A 59 -25.64 63.58 13.03
C TYR A 59 -26.27 63.54 14.43
N ARG A 60 -27.60 63.62 14.53
CA ARG A 60 -28.33 63.44 15.80
C ARG A 60 -28.15 62.01 16.36
N LEU A 61 -28.38 60.99 15.53
CA LEU A 61 -28.31 59.59 15.95
C LEU A 61 -26.92 59.18 16.46
N SER A 62 -25.87 59.64 15.80
CA SER A 62 -24.47 59.32 16.16
C SER A 62 -23.94 60.13 17.34
N ASN A 63 -24.65 61.17 17.76
CA ASN A 63 -24.26 62.08 18.83
C ASN A 63 -25.45 62.27 19.78
N THR A 64 -25.68 61.27 20.63
CA THR A 64 -26.89 61.15 21.45
C THR A 64 -27.10 62.30 22.45
N ASP A 65 -26.03 63.04 22.78
CA ASP A 65 -26.08 64.27 23.56
C ASP A 65 -26.83 65.41 22.86
N LEU A 66 -27.02 65.32 21.54
CA LEU A 66 -27.68 66.33 20.72
C LEU A 66 -29.18 66.06 20.46
N ASN A 67 -29.75 65.00 21.05
CA ASN A 67 -31.14 64.57 20.81
C ASN A 67 -32.20 65.65 21.09
N SER A 68 -31.89 66.62 21.95
CA SER A 68 -32.78 67.73 22.32
C SER A 68 -32.77 68.91 21.33
N LEU A 69 -31.83 68.94 20.37
CA LEU A 69 -31.66 70.04 19.42
C LEU A 69 -32.59 69.89 18.21
N ASN A 70 -33.18 71.01 17.77
CA ASN A 70 -33.91 71.06 16.50
C ASN A 70 -32.95 71.08 15.30
N ASN A 71 -33.46 70.88 14.08
CA ASN A 71 -32.63 70.75 12.88
C ASN A 71 -31.74 71.97 12.58
N ARG A 72 -32.20 73.19 12.87
CA ARG A 72 -31.40 74.42 12.71
C ARG A 72 -30.26 74.48 13.71
N GLN A 73 -30.56 74.19 14.98
CA GLN A 73 -29.57 74.11 16.05
C GLN A 73 -28.52 73.02 15.80
N LEU A 74 -28.92 71.88 15.21
CA LEU A 74 -28.00 70.81 14.83
C LEU A 74 -27.03 71.25 13.73
N LEU A 75 -27.53 71.93 12.69
CA LEU A 75 -26.67 72.45 11.63
C LEU A 75 -25.69 73.51 12.16
N ASP A 76 -26.15 74.40 13.05
CA ASP A 76 -25.28 75.40 13.67
C ASP A 76 -24.25 74.75 14.62
N HIS A 77 -24.64 73.72 15.36
CA HIS A 77 -23.72 72.94 16.19
C HIS A 77 -22.68 72.20 15.34
N PHE A 78 -23.10 71.56 14.23
CA PHE A 78 -22.20 70.89 13.30
C PHE A 78 -21.11 71.83 12.78
N ILE A 79 -21.50 73.01 12.30
CA ILE A 79 -20.56 73.99 11.73
C ILE A 79 -19.55 74.48 12.78
N ASN A 80 -20.01 74.82 13.99
CA ASN A 80 -19.18 75.54 14.95
C ASN A 80 -18.44 74.64 15.95
N ILE A 81 -18.95 73.43 16.20
CA ILE A 81 -18.44 72.53 17.26
C ILE A 81 -18.22 71.13 16.69
N GLY A 82 -19.20 70.61 15.95
CA GLY A 82 -19.19 69.23 15.44
C GLY A 82 -18.02 68.90 14.55
N LEU A 83 -17.95 69.56 13.39
CA LEU A 83 -16.89 69.34 12.41
C LEU A 83 -15.50 69.68 12.98
N PRO A 84 -15.28 70.83 13.66
CA PRO A 84 -13.99 71.12 14.29
C PRO A 84 -13.52 70.04 15.26
N ASN A 85 -14.43 69.40 16.01
CA ASN A 85 -14.11 68.33 16.95
C ASN A 85 -14.14 66.92 16.33
N GLY A 86 -14.38 66.79 15.02
CA GLY A 86 -14.38 65.49 14.34
C GLY A 86 -15.54 64.57 14.75
N ARG A 87 -16.67 65.15 15.19
CA ARG A 87 -17.90 64.38 15.47
C ARG A 87 -18.43 63.74 14.19
N LYS A 88 -19.07 62.58 14.26
CA LYS A 88 -19.61 61.88 13.08
C LYS A 88 -20.87 62.56 12.55
N PHE A 89 -20.91 62.84 11.25
CA PHE A 89 -21.98 63.63 10.62
C PHE A 89 -22.46 63.12 9.25
N SER A 90 -21.87 62.05 8.75
CA SER A 90 -22.25 61.41 7.49
C SER A 90 -22.15 59.90 7.63
N GLN A 91 -23.12 59.16 7.09
CA GLN A 91 -23.05 57.70 6.98
C GLN A 91 -21.92 57.25 6.02
N PHE A 92 -21.51 58.14 5.12
CA PHE A 92 -20.65 57.80 3.97
C PHE A 92 -19.32 58.54 3.97
N PHE A 93 -19.03 59.32 5.01
CA PHE A 93 -17.76 60.00 5.20
C PHE A 93 -17.39 60.06 6.69
N ASP A 94 -16.24 59.51 7.03
CA ASP A 94 -15.66 59.63 8.37
C ASP A 94 -14.34 60.40 8.27
N ILE A 95 -14.30 61.57 8.92
CA ILE A 95 -13.17 62.48 8.82
C ILE A 95 -11.91 61.97 9.51
N ASN A 96 -12.06 61.20 10.59
CA ASN A 96 -10.94 60.62 11.32
C ASN A 96 -10.36 59.44 10.54
N PHE A 97 -11.21 58.63 9.92
CA PHE A 97 -10.79 57.59 8.97
C PHE A 97 -10.08 58.21 7.76
N TYR A 98 -10.64 59.26 7.16
CA TYR A 98 -10.05 59.93 6.00
C TYR A 98 -8.65 60.45 6.29
N ARG A 99 -8.43 61.07 7.45
CA ARG A 99 -7.09 61.48 7.90
C ARG A 99 -6.16 60.27 8.04
N SER A 100 -6.63 59.20 8.67
CA SER A 100 -5.79 58.05 9.03
C SER A 100 -5.42 57.19 7.81
N ALA A 101 -6.32 57.06 6.83
CA ALA A 101 -6.11 56.30 5.61
C ALA A 101 -5.26 57.05 4.56
N ASN A 102 -5.12 58.37 4.68
CA ASN A 102 -4.42 59.22 3.71
C ASN A 102 -3.29 59.98 4.42
N SER A 103 -2.12 59.34 4.50
CA SER A 103 -0.97 59.84 5.26
C SER A 103 -0.50 61.25 4.84
N ASP A 104 -0.68 61.63 3.57
CA ASP A 104 -0.37 62.96 3.05
C ASP A 104 -1.29 64.07 3.58
N LEU A 105 -2.46 63.70 4.11
CA LEU A 105 -3.45 64.61 4.71
C LEU A 105 -3.33 64.71 6.24
N ALA A 106 -2.37 64.01 6.87
CA ALA A 106 -2.25 63.93 8.33
C ALA A 106 -2.10 65.31 9.01
N GLY A 107 -1.58 66.32 8.30
CA GLY A 107 -1.40 67.69 8.80
C GLY A 107 -2.61 68.62 8.65
N PHE A 108 -3.71 68.18 8.03
CA PHE A 108 -4.89 69.03 7.79
C PHE A 108 -5.80 69.07 9.02
N ASP A 109 -6.32 70.26 9.34
CA ASP A 109 -7.40 70.40 10.32
C ASP A 109 -8.72 69.79 9.78
N ASN A 110 -9.74 69.65 10.64
CA ASN A 110 -10.99 69.01 10.25
C ASN A 110 -11.79 69.82 9.20
N ILE A 111 -11.63 71.14 9.14
CA ILE A 111 -12.33 71.96 8.15
C ILE A 111 -11.64 71.80 6.79
N ASP A 112 -10.31 71.80 6.76
CA ASP A 112 -9.51 71.57 5.57
C ASP A 112 -9.68 70.17 5.01
N LEU A 113 -9.78 69.15 5.87
CA LEU A 113 -10.09 67.77 5.46
C LEU A 113 -11.46 67.68 4.80
N PHE A 114 -12.49 68.35 5.35
CA PHE A 114 -13.82 68.38 4.75
C PHE A 114 -13.80 69.05 3.37
N ARG A 115 -13.12 70.20 3.24
CA ARG A 115 -12.97 70.89 1.95
C ARG A 115 -12.19 70.05 0.95
N HIS A 116 -11.12 69.39 1.39
CA HIS A 116 -10.34 68.49 0.56
C HIS A 116 -11.19 67.33 0.04
N PHE A 117 -11.94 66.67 0.93
CA PHE A 117 -12.85 65.58 0.55
C PHE A 117 -13.89 66.03 -0.49
N LYS A 118 -14.57 67.15 -0.24
CA LYS A 118 -15.59 67.71 -1.13
C LYS A 118 -15.06 68.07 -2.52
N ASN A 119 -13.88 68.69 -2.58
CA ASN A 119 -13.34 69.25 -3.82
C ASN A 119 -12.50 68.24 -4.61
N PHE A 120 -11.80 67.32 -3.92
CA PHE A 120 -10.82 66.41 -4.51
C PHE A 120 -11.07 64.95 -4.11
N GLY A 121 -11.28 64.67 -2.82
CA GLY A 121 -11.30 63.30 -2.31
C GLY A 121 -12.27 62.35 -3.02
N VAL A 122 -13.52 62.79 -3.25
CA VAL A 122 -14.47 61.98 -4.04
C VAL A 122 -14.02 61.86 -5.50
N ALA A 123 -13.55 62.95 -6.12
CA ALA A 123 -13.23 63.01 -7.54
C ALA A 123 -11.98 62.20 -7.93
N GLU A 124 -11.02 62.07 -7.02
CA GLU A 124 -9.77 61.31 -7.20
C GLU A 124 -10.03 59.81 -7.26
N GLY A 125 -11.03 59.30 -6.54
CA GLY A 125 -11.50 57.92 -6.64
C GLY A 125 -10.58 56.82 -6.11
N PHE A 126 -9.32 57.13 -5.74
CA PHE A 126 -8.39 56.16 -5.13
C PHE A 126 -8.21 56.35 -3.61
N ARG A 127 -8.75 57.43 -3.03
CA ARG A 127 -8.60 57.74 -1.60
C ARG A 127 -9.72 57.11 -0.77
N PRO A 128 -9.43 56.24 0.22
CA PRO A 128 -10.44 55.75 1.15
C PRO A 128 -10.91 56.89 2.06
N PHE A 129 -12.23 57.10 2.15
CA PHE A 129 -12.85 58.18 2.94
C PHE A 129 -14.00 57.74 3.83
N SER A 130 -14.38 56.46 3.74
CA SER A 130 -15.39 55.83 4.57
C SER A 130 -14.92 54.42 4.91
N PRO A 131 -15.11 53.96 6.16
CA PRO A 131 -14.83 52.59 6.53
C PRO A 131 -15.91 51.62 6.03
N VAL A 132 -17.04 52.11 5.50
CA VAL A 132 -18.15 51.26 5.04
C VAL A 132 -18.57 51.51 3.60
N PHE A 133 -18.11 52.57 2.93
CA PHE A 133 -18.44 52.85 1.54
C PHE A 133 -17.18 52.91 0.68
N ASP A 134 -17.07 51.98 -0.27
CA ASP A 134 -15.99 51.94 -1.25
C ASP A 134 -16.54 52.25 -2.64
N ILE A 135 -16.09 53.37 -3.20
CA ILE A 135 -16.61 53.87 -4.47
C ILE A 135 -16.14 53.05 -5.69
N ASN A 136 -14.98 52.39 -5.60
CA ASN A 136 -14.50 51.50 -6.64
C ASN A 136 -15.25 50.17 -6.57
N TYR A 137 -15.47 49.62 -5.36
CA TYR A 137 -16.33 48.45 -5.18
C TYR A 137 -17.74 48.71 -5.71
N TYR A 138 -18.31 49.89 -5.41
CA TYR A 138 -19.60 50.32 -5.92
C TYR A 138 -19.66 50.35 -7.45
N ARG A 139 -18.62 50.87 -8.12
CA ARG A 139 -18.54 50.84 -9.59
C ARG A 139 -18.43 49.39 -10.11
N ASN A 140 -17.50 48.61 -9.56
CA ASN A 140 -17.12 47.29 -10.08
C ASN A 140 -18.25 46.26 -9.94
N ASN A 141 -19.03 46.34 -8.87
CA ASN A 141 -20.14 45.41 -8.62
C ASN A 141 -21.49 45.88 -9.18
N ASN A 142 -21.53 47.04 -9.84
CA ASN A 142 -22.74 47.53 -10.52
C ASN A 142 -22.40 47.89 -11.96
N SER A 143 -22.53 46.91 -12.86
CA SER A 143 -22.08 47.01 -14.26
C SER A 143 -22.70 48.17 -15.03
N ASP A 144 -23.92 48.59 -14.68
CA ASP A 144 -24.62 49.74 -15.26
C ASP A 144 -23.97 51.09 -14.92
N LEU A 145 -23.10 51.13 -13.91
CA LEU A 145 -22.49 52.37 -13.39
C LEU A 145 -21.06 52.62 -13.91
N GLN A 146 -20.51 51.73 -14.73
CA GLN A 146 -19.12 51.79 -15.23
C GLN A 146 -18.80 53.10 -15.99
N GLY A 147 -19.80 53.73 -16.61
CA GLY A 147 -19.65 55.00 -17.33
C GLY A 147 -19.70 56.27 -16.47
N LEU A 148 -19.99 56.16 -15.16
CA LEU A 148 -20.11 57.32 -14.27
C LEU A 148 -18.77 57.73 -13.67
N ASN A 149 -18.53 59.05 -13.60
CA ASN A 149 -17.40 59.57 -12.84
C ASN A 149 -17.62 59.40 -11.33
N TYR A 150 -16.56 59.52 -10.53
CA TYR A 150 -16.64 59.27 -9.10
C TYR A 150 -17.62 60.17 -8.34
N ARG A 151 -17.79 61.43 -8.77
CA ARG A 151 -18.77 62.32 -8.13
C ARG A 151 -20.20 61.85 -8.39
N GLN A 152 -20.48 61.46 -9.63
CA GLN A 152 -21.77 60.90 -10.03
C GLN A 152 -22.06 59.58 -9.30
N LEU A 153 -21.06 58.72 -9.07
CA LEU A 153 -21.22 57.50 -8.30
C LEU A 153 -21.61 57.76 -6.84
N TYR A 154 -20.91 58.69 -6.19
CA TYR A 154 -21.19 59.09 -4.80
C TYR A 154 -22.59 59.68 -4.64
N GLU A 155 -23.03 60.51 -5.60
CA GLU A 155 -24.38 61.08 -5.64
C GLU A 155 -25.44 60.01 -5.95
N HIS A 156 -25.21 59.16 -6.95
CA HIS A 156 -26.11 58.08 -7.36
C HIS A 156 -26.39 57.10 -6.20
N PHE A 157 -25.35 56.70 -5.46
CA PHE A 157 -25.52 55.82 -4.32
C PHE A 157 -26.47 56.40 -3.28
N GLN A 158 -26.29 57.67 -2.92
CA GLN A 158 -27.11 58.33 -1.91
C GLN A 158 -28.54 58.62 -2.35
N LEU A 159 -28.77 58.88 -3.63
CA LEU A 159 -30.09 59.20 -4.19
C LEU A 159 -30.91 57.95 -4.50
N SER A 160 -30.26 56.85 -4.88
CA SER A 160 -30.96 55.68 -5.42
C SER A 160 -30.29 54.36 -5.05
N GLY A 161 -28.96 54.27 -5.11
CA GLY A 161 -28.24 53.01 -4.87
C GLY A 161 -28.52 52.37 -3.50
N MET A 162 -28.51 53.16 -2.43
CA MET A 162 -28.81 52.68 -1.07
C MET A 162 -30.24 52.15 -0.96
N GLY A 163 -31.22 52.86 -1.50
CA GLY A 163 -32.62 52.45 -1.50
C GLY A 163 -32.88 51.18 -2.33
N GLN A 164 -32.12 51.01 -3.41
CA GLN A 164 -32.16 49.80 -4.26
C GLN A 164 -31.41 48.61 -3.66
N GLY A 165 -30.66 48.79 -2.56
CA GLY A 165 -29.83 47.75 -1.98
C GLY A 165 -28.60 47.39 -2.84
N ARG A 166 -28.12 48.33 -3.67
CA ARG A 166 -26.94 48.10 -4.52
C ARG A 166 -25.70 47.86 -3.68
N GLU A 167 -24.83 46.97 -4.13
CA GLU A 167 -23.56 46.62 -3.49
C GLU A 167 -22.55 47.76 -3.48
N PHE A 168 -22.08 48.17 -2.30
CA PHE A 168 -21.25 49.37 -2.12
C PHE A 168 -20.06 49.18 -1.18
N SER A 169 -19.95 48.00 -0.58
CA SER A 169 -18.95 47.68 0.43
C SER A 169 -18.64 46.20 0.44
N PRO A 170 -17.37 45.79 0.54
CA PRO A 170 -17.03 44.41 0.89
C PRO A 170 -17.24 44.12 2.38
N TYR A 171 -17.55 45.14 3.21
CA TYR A 171 -17.66 45.00 4.66
C TYR A 171 -19.11 45.11 5.17
N PHE A 172 -20.07 45.40 4.29
CA PHE A 172 -21.47 45.56 4.65
C PHE A 172 -22.40 45.15 3.51
N ASP A 173 -23.33 44.25 3.81
CA ASP A 173 -24.44 43.81 2.97
C ASP A 173 -25.75 43.85 3.81
N PHE A 174 -26.81 44.39 3.20
CA PHE A 174 -28.08 44.62 3.90
C PHE A 174 -28.76 43.32 4.32
N ASP A 175 -28.75 42.31 3.45
CA ASP A 175 -29.49 41.07 3.64
C ASP A 175 -28.76 40.20 4.68
N ILE A 176 -27.43 40.17 4.63
CA ILE A 176 -26.60 39.47 5.61
C ILE A 176 -26.75 40.09 6.99
N TYR A 177 -26.64 41.42 7.09
CA TYR A 177 -26.76 42.09 8.39
C TYR A 177 -28.15 41.86 9.00
N ARG A 178 -29.21 41.88 8.18
CA ARG A 178 -30.59 41.57 8.60
C ARG A 178 -30.75 40.11 9.02
N ALA A 179 -30.23 39.16 8.24
CA ALA A 179 -30.38 37.73 8.50
C ALA A 179 -29.65 37.30 9.78
N ARG A 180 -28.41 37.77 9.99
CA ARG A 180 -27.61 37.40 11.16
C ARG A 180 -28.03 38.07 12.46
N ASN A 181 -28.73 39.20 12.38
CA ASN A 181 -29.05 40.04 13.54
C ASN A 181 -30.56 40.36 13.60
N SER A 182 -31.37 39.34 13.31
CA SER A 182 -32.83 39.47 13.15
C SER A 182 -33.51 40.11 14.36
N GLU A 183 -33.04 39.85 15.58
CA GLU A 183 -33.52 40.50 16.80
C GLU A 183 -33.32 42.03 16.76
N LEU A 184 -32.11 42.48 16.43
CA LEU A 184 -31.73 43.90 16.37
C LEU A 184 -32.39 44.62 15.18
N THR A 185 -32.62 43.92 14.07
CA THR A 185 -33.12 44.52 12.82
C THR A 185 -34.62 44.36 12.59
N SER A 186 -35.33 43.64 13.46
CA SER A 186 -36.75 43.28 13.32
C SER A 186 -37.69 44.46 13.00
N ASN A 187 -37.43 45.63 13.58
CA ASN A 187 -38.24 46.85 13.39
C ASN A 187 -37.70 47.80 12.30
N ILE A 188 -36.64 47.42 11.59
CA ILE A 188 -35.97 48.27 10.61
C ILE A 188 -36.44 47.88 9.20
N THR A 189 -37.19 48.76 8.56
CA THR A 189 -37.83 48.51 7.24
C THR A 189 -37.08 49.13 6.07
N THR A 190 -36.08 49.98 6.31
CA THR A 190 -35.32 50.66 5.25
C THR A 190 -33.85 50.28 5.29
N ASN A 191 -33.21 50.24 4.11
CA ASN A 191 -31.78 50.01 3.98
C ASN A 191 -30.96 51.10 4.70
N GLN A 192 -31.40 52.35 4.63
CA GLN A 192 -30.78 53.43 5.39
C GLN A 192 -30.78 53.14 6.90
N GLY A 193 -31.92 52.71 7.45
CA GLY A 193 -32.00 52.36 8.87
C GLY A 193 -31.12 51.17 9.25
N LEU A 194 -30.92 50.19 8.35
CA LEU A 194 -30.03 49.05 8.58
C LEU A 194 -28.56 49.52 8.67
N LEU A 195 -28.12 50.35 7.73
CA LEU A 195 -26.77 50.90 7.73
C LEU A 195 -26.52 51.78 8.97
N GLU A 196 -27.50 52.61 9.34
CA GLU A 196 -27.41 53.45 10.55
C GLU A 196 -27.35 52.59 11.83
N SER A 197 -28.12 51.51 11.91
CA SER A 197 -28.06 50.54 13.01
C SER A 197 -26.69 49.89 13.12
N PHE A 198 -26.11 49.47 12.00
CA PHE A 198 -24.76 48.90 11.98
C PHE A 198 -23.70 49.92 12.40
N LEU A 199 -23.74 51.12 11.83
CA LEU A 199 -22.77 52.18 12.11
C LEU A 199 -22.80 52.65 13.56
N THR A 200 -23.96 52.66 14.20
CA THR A 200 -24.12 53.15 15.59
C THR A 200 -24.00 52.05 16.63
N THR A 201 -24.52 50.85 16.35
CA THR A 201 -24.65 49.77 17.33
C THR A 201 -23.93 48.50 16.89
N GLY A 202 -24.14 48.05 15.65
CA GLY A 202 -23.62 46.75 15.18
C GLY A 202 -22.10 46.63 15.24
N ILE A 203 -21.36 47.65 14.78
CA ILE A 203 -19.89 47.68 14.86
C ILE A 203 -19.41 47.59 16.32
N GLU A 204 -20.04 48.32 17.24
CA GLU A 204 -19.63 48.29 18.65
C GLU A 204 -19.86 46.91 19.30
N GLN A 205 -20.94 46.23 18.91
CA GLN A 205 -21.24 44.88 19.36
C GLN A 205 -20.41 43.79 18.67
N GLY A 206 -19.58 44.15 17.67
CA GLY A 206 -18.76 43.19 16.94
C GLY A 206 -19.57 42.34 15.96
N LEU A 207 -20.72 42.82 15.49
CA LEU A 207 -21.59 42.09 14.58
C LEU A 207 -21.00 42.11 13.16
N SER A 208 -21.01 40.96 12.49
CA SER A 208 -20.51 40.83 11.12
C SER A 208 -21.62 41.14 10.12
N ALA A 209 -21.41 42.16 9.29
CA ALA A 209 -22.34 42.59 8.25
C ALA A 209 -21.90 42.18 6.83
N SER A 210 -20.83 41.39 6.69
CA SER A 210 -20.33 40.87 5.42
C SER A 210 -20.14 39.35 5.49
N LEU A 211 -20.12 38.70 4.32
CA LEU A 211 -19.82 37.27 4.18
C LEU A 211 -18.41 36.96 4.67
N PHE A 212 -17.44 37.72 4.17
CA PHE A 212 -16.03 37.38 4.25
C PHE A 212 -15.30 38.14 5.36
N PHE A 213 -15.84 39.25 5.85
CA PHE A 213 -15.23 39.97 6.96
C PHE A 213 -15.91 39.61 8.30
N ASP A 214 -15.13 39.02 9.22
CA ASP A 214 -15.57 38.71 10.58
C ASP A 214 -14.68 39.43 11.60
N LEU A 215 -15.27 40.41 12.29
CA LEU A 215 -14.55 41.26 13.23
C LEU A 215 -14.13 40.51 14.50
N ASN A 216 -14.93 39.54 14.96
CA ASN A 216 -14.60 38.74 16.14
C ASN A 216 -13.49 37.74 15.82
N TYR A 217 -13.52 37.15 14.62
CA TYR A 217 -12.44 36.29 14.15
C TYR A 217 -11.14 37.06 13.92
N TYR A 218 -11.22 38.26 13.32
CA TYR A 218 -10.06 39.15 13.22
C TYR A 218 -9.45 39.43 14.60
N LYS A 219 -10.28 39.75 15.60
CA LYS A 219 -9.83 39.99 16.97
C LYS A 219 -9.21 38.76 17.62
N SER A 220 -9.77 37.57 17.40
CA SER A 220 -9.29 36.33 18.02
C SER A 220 -7.95 35.87 17.44
N LYS A 221 -7.74 36.03 16.13
CA LYS A 221 -6.47 35.67 15.46
C LYS A 221 -5.37 36.71 15.64
N ASN A 222 -5.71 37.93 16.05
CA ASN A 222 -4.75 39.03 16.24
C ASN A 222 -4.76 39.53 17.69
N SER A 223 -4.33 38.67 18.62
CA SER A 223 -4.39 38.90 20.08
C SER A 223 -3.71 40.19 20.55
N SER A 224 -2.72 40.69 19.81
CA SER A 224 -2.05 41.97 20.04
C SER A 224 -2.97 43.20 19.94
N LEU A 225 -4.18 43.03 19.37
CA LEU A 225 -5.16 44.10 19.16
C LEU A 225 -6.32 44.05 20.15
N SER A 226 -6.28 43.16 21.13
CA SER A 226 -7.37 42.91 22.09
C SER A 226 -7.85 44.16 22.86
N ASN A 227 -6.96 45.14 23.07
CA ASN A 227 -7.23 46.40 23.77
C ASN A 227 -8.00 47.43 22.95
N LEU A 228 -8.15 47.23 21.63
CA LEU A 228 -8.90 48.14 20.77
C LEU A 228 -10.41 47.86 20.89
N SER A 229 -11.22 48.93 20.81
CA SER A 229 -12.67 48.78 20.66
C SER A 229 -12.99 48.11 19.30
N ASN A 230 -14.17 47.50 19.18
CA ASN A 230 -14.57 46.85 17.95
C ASN A 230 -14.60 47.83 16.76
N ARG A 231 -14.97 49.09 17.00
CA ARG A 231 -14.84 50.14 15.99
C ARG A 231 -13.40 50.43 15.60
N GLN A 232 -12.52 50.60 16.59
CA GLN A 232 -11.11 50.84 16.30
C GLN A 232 -10.49 49.68 15.51
N LEU A 233 -10.90 48.43 15.81
CA LEU A 233 -10.50 47.26 15.05
C LEU A 233 -11.01 47.29 13.60
N PHE A 234 -12.29 47.65 13.40
CA PHE A 234 -12.90 47.73 12.08
C PHE A 234 -12.20 48.75 11.16
N GLU A 235 -11.83 49.91 11.71
CA GLU A 235 -11.09 50.95 10.99
C GLU A 235 -9.61 50.57 10.80
N GLN A 236 -8.97 50.05 11.84
CA GLN A 236 -7.55 49.67 11.81
C GLN A 236 -7.27 48.50 10.87
N PHE A 237 -8.22 47.57 10.73
CA PHE A 237 -8.14 46.49 9.75
C PHE A 237 -7.89 47.04 8.34
N GLN A 238 -8.67 48.03 7.89
CA GLN A 238 -8.56 48.53 6.53
C GLN A 238 -7.27 49.31 6.26
N ILE A 239 -6.77 50.00 7.29
CA ILE A 239 -5.60 50.89 7.17
C ILE A 239 -4.29 50.12 7.34
N ILE A 240 -4.26 49.13 8.24
CA ILE A 240 -3.03 48.43 8.64
C ILE A 240 -3.18 46.92 8.48
N GLY A 241 -4.31 46.34 8.92
CA GLY A 241 -4.53 44.90 8.90
C GLY A 241 -4.46 44.27 7.51
N LEU A 242 -5.21 44.83 6.55
CA LEU A 242 -5.25 44.41 5.15
C LEU A 242 -3.87 44.51 4.48
N PRO A 243 -3.16 45.66 4.51
CA PRO A 243 -1.80 45.72 3.96
C PRO A 243 -0.83 44.70 4.57
N GLN A 244 -0.95 44.41 5.88
CA GLN A 244 -0.11 43.43 6.56
C GLN A 244 -0.52 41.98 6.32
N GLY A 245 -1.64 41.72 5.63
CA GLY A 245 -2.12 40.36 5.38
C GLY A 245 -2.64 39.67 6.64
N ARG A 246 -3.10 40.42 7.64
CA ARG A 246 -3.60 39.83 8.90
C ARG A 246 -4.88 39.05 8.67
N THR A 247 -4.94 37.81 9.17
CA THR A 247 -6.11 36.92 9.07
C THR A 247 -7.36 37.56 9.68
N PHE A 248 -8.42 37.66 8.89
CA PHE A 248 -9.69 38.29 9.26
C PHE A 248 -10.92 37.50 8.83
N SER A 249 -10.72 36.42 8.07
CA SER A 249 -11.77 35.59 7.50
C SER A 249 -11.45 34.12 7.67
N ARG A 250 -12.48 33.30 7.88
CA ARG A 250 -12.39 31.83 7.78
C ARG A 250 -12.49 31.32 6.34
N TYR A 251 -12.83 32.21 5.41
CA TYR A 251 -13.09 31.88 4.01
C TYR A 251 -12.05 32.47 3.07
N PHE A 252 -11.11 33.27 3.60
CA PHE A 252 -10.06 33.92 2.81
C PHE A 252 -8.75 33.93 3.57
N ASP A 253 -7.70 33.38 2.95
CA ASP A 253 -6.33 33.40 3.43
C ASP A 253 -5.41 34.02 2.35
N PHE A 254 -4.60 35.01 2.74
CA PHE A 254 -3.76 35.76 1.81
C PHE A 254 -2.65 34.92 1.18
N ASP A 255 -2.02 34.05 1.98
CA ASP A 255 -0.88 33.27 1.53
C ASP A 255 -1.38 32.12 0.66
N PHE A 256 -2.44 31.43 1.08
CA PHE A 256 -3.09 30.42 0.25
C PHE A 256 -3.60 31.00 -1.07
N TYR A 257 -4.33 32.14 -1.03
CA TYR A 257 -4.90 32.72 -2.25
C TYR A 257 -3.82 33.11 -3.25
N ARG A 258 -2.66 33.57 -2.76
CA ARG A 258 -1.50 33.91 -3.60
C ARG A 258 -0.86 32.67 -4.22
N ASP A 259 -0.72 31.60 -3.44
CA ASP A 259 -0.03 30.38 -3.87
C ASP A 259 -0.87 29.52 -4.82
N ALA A 260 -2.17 29.41 -4.54
CA ALA A 260 -3.13 28.72 -5.39
C ALA A 260 -3.36 29.47 -6.73
N ASN A 261 -3.14 30.79 -6.76
CA ASN A 261 -3.37 31.64 -7.93
C ASN A 261 -2.07 32.33 -8.36
N ARG A 262 -1.12 31.52 -8.88
CA ARG A 262 0.26 31.96 -9.19
C ARG A 262 0.35 33.20 -10.08
N ASP A 263 -0.65 33.44 -10.94
CA ASP A 263 -0.73 34.63 -11.80
C ASP A 263 -0.87 35.95 -11.00
N LEU A 264 -1.30 35.86 -9.74
CA LEU A 264 -1.50 37.00 -8.85
C LEU A 264 -0.30 37.29 -7.93
N GLY A 265 0.80 36.54 -8.04
CA GLY A 265 1.94 36.61 -7.10
C GLY A 265 2.65 37.97 -6.98
N GLN A 266 2.39 38.90 -7.91
CA GLN A 266 2.93 40.28 -7.89
C GLN A 266 2.04 41.28 -7.13
N LEU A 267 0.80 40.89 -6.78
CA LEU A 267 -0.14 41.76 -6.09
C LEU A 267 0.17 41.83 -4.60
N ASN A 268 0.06 43.02 -4.01
CA ASN A 268 0.12 43.15 -2.56
C ASN A 268 -1.19 42.68 -1.91
N ASN A 269 -1.21 42.48 -0.59
CA ASN A 269 -2.38 41.96 0.12
C ASN A 269 -3.65 42.78 -0.10
N LYS A 270 -3.56 44.11 -0.17
CA LYS A 270 -4.74 44.94 -0.48
C LYS A 270 -5.28 44.65 -1.89
N GLN A 271 -4.38 44.54 -2.87
CA GLN A 271 -4.75 44.20 -4.25
C GLN A 271 -5.28 42.76 -4.39
N LEU A 272 -4.76 41.81 -3.61
CA LEU A 272 -5.27 40.44 -3.57
C LEU A 272 -6.70 40.41 -3.03
N TRP A 273 -6.97 41.15 -1.95
CA TRP A 273 -8.31 41.30 -1.41
C TRP A 273 -9.26 41.96 -2.42
N GLU A 274 -8.83 43.06 -3.06
CA GLU A 274 -9.60 43.73 -4.11
C GLU A 274 -9.86 42.80 -5.30
N HIS A 275 -8.86 42.01 -5.72
CA HIS A 275 -9.01 41.04 -6.79
C HIS A 275 -10.04 39.97 -6.43
N PHE A 276 -9.90 39.35 -5.26
CA PHE A 276 -10.82 38.33 -4.77
C PHE A 276 -12.27 38.82 -4.78
N GLN A 277 -12.52 40.00 -4.21
CA GLN A 277 -13.85 40.58 -4.08
C GLN A 277 -14.48 40.98 -5.43
N ASN A 278 -13.69 41.39 -6.42
CA ASN A 278 -14.22 41.87 -7.70
C ASN A 278 -14.27 40.79 -8.80
N PHE A 279 -13.34 39.83 -8.75
CA PHE A 279 -13.10 38.87 -9.83
C PHE A 279 -12.94 37.45 -9.31
N GLY A 280 -12.13 37.24 -8.27
CA GLY A 280 -11.74 35.90 -7.82
C GLY A 280 -12.91 34.98 -7.53
N LEU A 281 -13.97 35.51 -6.91
CA LEU A 281 -15.22 34.78 -6.68
C LEU A 281 -15.90 34.33 -7.98
N ARG A 282 -16.01 35.23 -8.97
CA ARG A 282 -16.62 34.94 -10.28
C ARG A 282 -15.80 33.98 -11.14
N GLU A 283 -14.50 33.95 -10.88
CA GLU A 283 -13.54 33.09 -11.56
C GLU A 283 -13.41 31.71 -10.88
N GLY A 284 -14.18 31.44 -9.81
CA GLY A 284 -14.11 30.16 -9.09
C GLY A 284 -12.81 29.94 -8.31
N ARG A 285 -12.01 31.00 -8.09
CA ARG A 285 -10.67 30.85 -7.52
C ARG A 285 -10.75 30.44 -6.05
N PRO A 286 -10.07 29.36 -5.63
CA PRO A 286 -10.09 28.90 -4.25
C PRO A 286 -9.43 29.95 -3.37
N SER A 287 -10.10 30.31 -2.28
CA SER A 287 -9.73 31.45 -1.42
C SER A 287 -9.15 31.06 -0.07
N SER A 288 -9.30 29.81 0.33
CA SER A 288 -8.64 29.23 1.51
C SER A 288 -8.51 27.72 1.34
N ALA A 289 -7.62 27.10 2.12
CA ALA A 289 -7.47 25.65 2.18
C ALA A 289 -8.75 24.90 2.59
N PHE A 290 -9.72 25.61 3.18
CA PHE A 290 -10.95 25.04 3.74
C PHE A 290 -12.19 25.30 2.88
N PHE A 291 -12.04 25.97 1.74
CA PHE A 291 -13.16 26.41 0.93
C PHE A 291 -12.81 26.48 -0.56
N ASP A 292 -13.57 25.72 -1.35
CA ASP A 292 -13.50 25.66 -2.82
C ASP A 292 -14.91 25.85 -3.42
N LEU A 293 -15.12 26.98 -4.09
CA LEU A 293 -16.42 27.39 -4.63
C LEU A 293 -16.84 26.53 -5.84
N ASP A 294 -15.89 26.15 -6.69
CA ASP A 294 -16.17 25.34 -7.88
C ASP A 294 -16.55 23.91 -7.49
N PHE A 295 -15.84 23.34 -6.51
CA PHE A 295 -16.24 22.07 -5.90
C PHE A 295 -17.63 22.15 -5.26
N TYR A 296 -17.92 23.21 -4.49
CA TYR A 296 -19.23 23.39 -3.88
C TYR A 296 -20.34 23.44 -4.93
N ARG A 297 -20.12 24.17 -6.04
CA ARG A 297 -21.07 24.25 -7.15
C ARG A 297 -21.26 22.91 -7.83
N SER A 298 -20.18 22.18 -8.09
CA SER A 298 -20.22 20.89 -8.81
C SER A 298 -20.99 19.82 -8.02
N ARG A 299 -20.93 19.87 -6.68
CA ARG A 299 -21.64 18.92 -5.81
C ARG A 299 -23.13 19.18 -5.65
N ASN A 300 -23.57 20.42 -5.86
CA ASN A 300 -24.91 20.87 -5.53
C ASN A 300 -25.66 21.29 -6.80
N ARG A 301 -26.12 20.30 -7.58
CA ARG A 301 -26.80 20.55 -8.87
C ARG A 301 -28.04 21.42 -8.75
N ASP A 302 -28.70 21.43 -7.60
CA ASP A 302 -29.84 22.30 -7.28
C ASP A 302 -29.46 23.79 -7.22
N LEU A 303 -28.17 24.09 -7.06
CA LEU A 303 -27.61 25.44 -7.00
C LEU A 303 -27.00 25.91 -8.32
N ALA A 304 -27.01 25.08 -9.38
CA ALA A 304 -26.33 25.38 -10.65
C ALA A 304 -26.84 26.63 -11.38
N GLY A 305 -28.05 27.11 -11.04
CA GLY A 305 -28.65 28.33 -11.59
C GLY A 305 -28.41 29.60 -10.75
N LEU A 306 -27.75 29.48 -9.59
CA LEU A 306 -27.41 30.62 -8.75
C LEU A 306 -26.21 31.38 -9.32
N SER A 307 -26.22 32.70 -9.19
CA SER A 307 -24.99 33.48 -9.35
C SER A 307 -23.99 33.13 -8.25
N ASP A 308 -22.71 33.36 -8.49
CA ASP A 308 -21.61 33.04 -7.56
C ASP A 308 -21.85 33.67 -6.18
N LYS A 309 -22.34 34.92 -6.16
CA LYS A 309 -22.77 35.62 -4.96
C LYS A 309 -23.93 34.92 -4.22
N GLN A 310 -24.94 34.44 -4.94
CA GLN A 310 -26.05 33.70 -4.35
C GLN A 310 -25.62 32.32 -3.86
N LEU A 311 -24.65 31.69 -4.52
CA LEU A 311 -24.05 30.44 -4.09
C LEU A 311 -23.27 30.63 -2.78
N GLU A 312 -22.49 31.70 -2.67
CA GLU A 312 -21.76 32.08 -1.44
C GLU A 312 -22.71 32.44 -0.29
N GLU A 313 -23.76 33.21 -0.58
CA GLU A 313 -24.78 33.54 0.40
C GLU A 313 -25.47 32.28 0.92
N GLN A 314 -25.87 31.38 0.01
CA GLN A 314 -26.48 30.10 0.37
C GLN A 314 -25.52 29.23 1.19
N LEU A 315 -24.25 29.17 0.81
CA LEU A 315 -23.21 28.41 1.50
C LEU A 315 -23.02 28.87 2.94
N ILE A 316 -22.94 30.18 3.14
CA ILE A 316 -22.59 30.79 4.42
C ILE A 316 -23.80 30.86 5.36
N THR A 317 -25.01 31.03 4.83
CA THR A 317 -26.24 31.12 5.64
C THR A 317 -26.83 29.76 5.96
N GLU A 318 -26.82 28.82 5.01
CA GLU A 318 -27.57 27.56 5.14
C GLU A 318 -26.74 26.31 4.79
N GLY A 319 -25.77 26.41 3.89
CA GLY A 319 -25.08 25.27 3.28
C GLY A 319 -24.41 24.32 4.27
N LEU A 320 -23.67 24.86 5.24
CA LEU A 320 -23.08 24.08 6.33
C LEU A 320 -24.16 23.41 7.19
N ASP A 321 -25.21 24.14 7.54
CA ASP A 321 -26.31 23.63 8.38
C ASP A 321 -27.13 22.55 7.64
N GLN A 322 -27.13 22.56 6.31
CA GLN A 322 -27.66 21.50 5.43
C GLN A 322 -26.69 20.33 5.22
N GLY A 323 -25.46 20.39 5.76
CA GLY A 323 -24.47 19.32 5.67
C GLY A 323 -23.74 19.23 4.32
N ARG A 324 -23.75 20.30 3.51
CA ARG A 324 -23.04 20.32 2.22
C ARG A 324 -21.54 20.46 2.43
N SER A 325 -20.74 19.68 1.71
CA SER A 325 -19.27 19.74 1.78
C SER A 325 -18.72 20.97 1.06
N LEU A 326 -17.77 21.66 1.69
CA LEU A 326 -17.20 22.93 1.21
C LEU A 326 -15.90 22.77 0.42
N SER A 327 -15.31 21.58 0.42
CA SER A 327 -14.01 21.28 -0.17
C SER A 327 -13.87 19.77 -0.35
N PRO A 328 -13.13 19.29 -1.37
CA PRO A 328 -12.86 17.86 -1.52
C PRO A 328 -11.87 17.33 -0.46
N PHE A 329 -11.20 18.19 0.29
CA PHE A 329 -10.05 17.80 1.11
C PHE A 329 -10.38 17.38 2.55
N PHE A 330 -11.63 17.55 2.99
CA PHE A 330 -12.09 17.12 4.31
C PHE A 330 -13.57 16.69 4.30
N ASP A 331 -13.95 15.89 5.29
CA ASP A 331 -15.33 15.48 5.53
C ASP A 331 -15.68 15.73 7.01
N LEU A 332 -16.72 16.54 7.26
CA LEU A 332 -17.13 16.92 8.63
C LEU A 332 -17.78 15.76 9.40
N ASN A 333 -18.40 14.80 8.72
CA ASN A 333 -18.94 13.61 9.35
C ASN A 333 -17.80 12.66 9.75
N TYR A 334 -16.83 12.46 8.85
CA TYR A 334 -15.61 11.71 9.17
C TYR A 334 -14.87 12.36 10.34
N TYR A 335 -14.62 13.68 10.28
CA TYR A 335 -13.95 14.43 11.34
C TYR A 335 -14.67 14.30 12.70
N ARG A 336 -16.01 14.31 12.70
CA ARG A 336 -16.82 14.11 13.91
C ARG A 336 -16.55 12.72 14.51
N VAL A 337 -16.64 11.67 13.70
CA VAL A 337 -16.51 10.28 14.15
C VAL A 337 -15.08 9.95 14.55
N ALA A 338 -14.11 10.24 13.68
CA ALA A 338 -12.69 9.91 13.89
C ALA A 338 -12.09 10.57 15.14
N ASN A 339 -12.64 11.70 15.59
CA ASN A 339 -12.14 12.44 16.75
C ASN A 339 -13.12 12.49 17.94
N GLY A 340 -14.17 11.65 17.92
CA GLY A 340 -15.14 11.54 19.03
C GLY A 340 -15.83 12.87 19.40
N LYS A 341 -16.12 13.72 18.41
CA LYS A 341 -16.75 15.02 18.64
C LYS A 341 -18.22 14.84 19.00
N ALA A 342 -18.74 15.68 19.90
CA ALA A 342 -20.12 15.58 20.36
C ALA A 342 -21.14 15.73 19.21
N GLU A 343 -22.14 14.85 19.17
CA GLU A 343 -23.23 14.89 18.17
C GLU A 343 -24.05 16.18 18.21
N THR A 344 -24.02 16.90 19.34
CA THR A 344 -24.72 18.17 19.52
C THR A 344 -24.08 19.35 18.80
N LEU A 345 -22.84 19.21 18.31
CA LEU A 345 -22.20 20.27 17.54
C LEU A 345 -22.84 20.39 16.16
N SER A 346 -23.30 21.59 15.83
CA SER A 346 -23.75 21.88 14.46
C SER A 346 -22.58 21.75 13.48
N ASN A 347 -22.88 21.45 12.20
CA ASN A 347 -21.85 21.37 11.16
C ASN A 347 -21.03 22.66 11.06
N ARG A 348 -21.65 23.82 11.33
CA ARG A 348 -20.94 25.10 11.42
C ARG A 348 -19.94 25.14 12.57
N GLN A 349 -20.31 24.65 13.75
CA GLN A 349 -19.39 24.56 14.90
C GLN A 349 -18.26 23.56 14.63
N LEU A 350 -18.56 22.45 13.96
CA LEU A 350 -17.53 21.48 13.56
C LEU A 350 -16.56 22.02 12.54
N TRP A 351 -17.03 22.78 11.55
CA TRP A 351 -16.16 23.43 10.57
C TRP A 351 -15.24 24.48 11.21
N GLN A 352 -15.73 25.19 12.23
CA GLN A 352 -14.91 26.10 13.04
C GLN A 352 -13.87 25.35 13.88
N ASP A 353 -14.29 24.27 14.56
CA ASP A 353 -13.42 23.41 15.35
C ASP A 353 -12.34 22.74 14.49
N LEU A 354 -12.67 22.30 13.27
CA LEU A 354 -11.71 21.76 12.30
C LEU A 354 -10.58 22.75 12.00
N GLN A 355 -10.90 24.03 11.79
CA GLN A 355 -9.90 25.07 11.49
C GLN A 355 -9.10 25.50 12.72
N ASP A 356 -9.73 25.57 13.90
CA ASP A 356 -9.09 26.16 15.09
C ASP A 356 -8.35 25.12 15.94
N VAL A 357 -8.75 23.85 15.86
CA VAL A 357 -8.24 22.76 16.69
C VAL A 357 -7.87 21.55 15.84
N GLY A 358 -8.71 21.16 14.88
CA GLY A 358 -8.54 19.93 14.10
C GLY A 358 -7.25 19.89 13.29
N VAL A 359 -7.17 20.67 12.21
CA VAL A 359 -5.97 20.76 11.36
C VAL A 359 -4.76 21.24 12.17
N PRO A 360 -4.83 22.33 12.96
CA PRO A 360 -3.70 22.75 13.80
C PRO A 360 -3.18 21.66 14.73
N GLY A 361 -4.08 20.83 15.28
CA GLY A 361 -3.77 19.72 16.18
C GLY A 361 -3.35 18.42 15.48
N GLY A 362 -3.41 18.35 14.15
CA GLY A 362 -3.09 17.13 13.39
C GLY A 362 -4.14 16.03 13.55
N GLN A 363 -5.38 16.41 13.83
CA GLN A 363 -6.53 15.49 13.94
C GLN A 363 -6.93 14.94 12.58
N ALA A 364 -7.50 13.74 12.54
CA ALA A 364 -7.92 13.11 11.28
C ALA A 364 -9.19 13.79 10.74
N PHE A 365 -9.15 14.34 9.52
CA PHE A 365 -10.28 15.09 8.94
C PHE A 365 -10.68 14.64 7.54
N SER A 366 -9.98 13.65 6.98
CA SER A 366 -10.26 13.07 5.67
C SER A 366 -9.98 11.58 5.71
N GLN A 367 -10.85 10.78 5.09
CA GLN A 367 -10.63 9.36 4.91
C GLN A 367 -9.57 9.03 3.87
N PHE A 368 -9.22 9.99 3.01
CA PHE A 368 -8.28 9.81 1.92
C PHE A 368 -6.91 10.43 2.19
N PHE A 369 -6.81 11.35 3.16
CA PHE A 369 -5.60 12.10 3.46
C PHE A 369 -5.20 11.97 4.93
N ASP A 370 -3.97 11.54 5.18
CA ASP A 370 -3.37 11.49 6.51
C ASP A 370 -2.23 12.53 6.61
N LEU A 371 -2.45 13.56 7.43
CA LEU A 371 -1.52 14.67 7.59
C LEU A 371 -0.21 14.25 8.28
N ASN A 372 -0.26 13.32 9.23
CA ASN A 372 0.92 12.85 9.96
C ASN A 372 1.78 11.95 9.07
N LEU A 373 1.13 11.10 8.27
CA LEU A 373 1.79 10.35 7.21
C LEU A 373 2.42 11.29 6.18
N TYR A 374 1.68 12.30 5.73
CA TYR A 374 2.19 13.24 4.74
C TYR A 374 3.45 13.96 5.22
N ARG A 375 3.53 14.33 6.50
CA ARG A 375 4.77 14.86 7.11
C ARG A 375 5.89 13.81 7.11
N SER A 376 5.62 12.60 7.60
CA SER A 376 6.67 11.59 7.80
C SER A 376 7.22 11.01 6.49
N SER A 377 6.37 10.89 5.46
CA SER A 377 6.75 10.41 4.13
C SER A 377 7.44 11.47 3.27
N ASN A 378 7.41 12.74 3.67
CA ASN A 378 8.01 13.86 2.94
C ASN A 378 8.92 14.69 3.86
N PRO A 379 10.15 14.18 4.14
CA PRO A 379 11.04 14.77 5.14
C PRO A 379 11.43 16.23 4.88
N ASP A 380 11.38 16.67 3.62
CA ASP A 380 11.60 18.07 3.22
C ASP A 380 10.56 19.04 3.78
N LEU A 381 9.39 18.53 4.19
CA LEU A 381 8.28 19.31 4.73
C LEU A 381 8.22 19.28 6.27
N ALA A 382 9.16 18.61 6.95
CA ALA A 382 9.09 18.39 8.40
C ALA A 382 9.05 19.68 9.23
N GLY A 383 9.56 20.79 8.70
CA GLY A 383 9.55 22.11 9.35
C GLY A 383 8.24 22.90 9.21
N LEU A 384 7.28 22.43 8.41
CA LEU A 384 6.00 23.12 8.18
C LEU A 384 4.99 22.84 9.30
N SER A 385 4.17 23.85 9.63
CA SER A 385 3.01 23.68 10.51
C SER A 385 1.97 22.74 9.86
N ASN A 386 1.02 22.23 10.64
CA ASN A 386 0.00 21.32 10.09
C ASN A 386 -0.87 22.03 9.05
N GLU A 387 -1.19 23.30 9.25
CA GLU A 387 -1.91 24.14 8.31
C GLU A 387 -1.11 24.32 7.01
N GLN A 388 0.18 24.65 7.12
CA GLN A 388 1.07 24.78 5.96
C GLN A 388 1.22 23.45 5.21
N LEU A 389 1.21 22.31 5.91
CA LEU A 389 1.22 20.98 5.28
C LEU A 389 -0.08 20.72 4.52
N PHE A 390 -1.21 21.07 5.11
CA PHE A 390 -2.51 20.92 4.47
C PHE A 390 -2.63 21.79 3.21
N GLU A 391 -2.13 23.03 3.27
CA GLU A 391 -2.02 23.92 2.11
C GLU A 391 -1.06 23.38 1.05
N HIS A 392 0.12 22.91 1.47
CA HIS A 392 1.11 22.34 0.57
C HIS A 392 0.58 21.12 -0.16
N PHE A 393 -0.14 20.22 0.53
CA PHE A 393 -0.77 19.05 -0.07
C PHE A 393 -1.71 19.44 -1.23
N GLN A 394 -2.58 20.42 -1.01
CA GLN A 394 -3.55 20.88 -2.00
C GLN A 394 -2.89 21.59 -3.19
N ASN A 395 -1.93 22.46 -2.93
CA ASN A 395 -1.34 23.35 -3.95
C ASN A 395 -0.21 22.70 -4.76
N PHE A 396 0.50 21.73 -4.17
CA PHE A 396 1.72 21.15 -4.74
C PHE A 396 1.74 19.62 -4.60
N GLY A 397 1.43 19.10 -3.42
CA GLY A 397 1.58 17.68 -3.07
C GLY A 397 0.92 16.71 -4.04
N LEU A 398 -0.35 16.98 -4.39
CA LEU A 398 -1.08 16.18 -5.38
C LEU A 398 -0.39 16.24 -6.75
N ALA A 399 -0.05 17.43 -7.23
CA ALA A 399 0.59 17.61 -8.54
C ALA A 399 1.97 16.93 -8.61
N GLU A 400 2.71 16.94 -7.50
CA GLU A 400 4.00 16.28 -7.34
C GLU A 400 3.89 14.75 -7.15
N GLY A 401 2.69 14.22 -6.91
CA GLY A 401 2.49 12.79 -6.66
C GLY A 401 3.06 12.32 -5.31
N ARG A 402 3.14 13.22 -4.33
CA ARG A 402 3.67 12.93 -2.98
C ARG A 402 2.78 11.89 -2.27
N THR A 403 3.39 10.99 -1.50
CA THR A 403 2.65 10.01 -0.70
C THR A 403 1.88 10.71 0.43
N PHE A 404 0.56 10.55 0.45
CA PHE A 404 -0.34 11.28 1.34
C PHE A 404 -1.35 10.39 2.09
N SER A 405 -1.40 9.11 1.74
CA SER A 405 -2.33 8.13 2.30
C SER A 405 -1.64 6.79 2.44
N PRO A 406 -1.92 6.01 3.50
CA PRO A 406 -1.40 4.67 3.62
C PRO A 406 -2.10 3.70 2.66
N VAL A 407 -3.28 4.04 2.14
CA VAL A 407 -4.08 3.11 1.32
C VAL A 407 -4.56 3.69 0.00
N ILE A 408 -4.15 4.92 -0.33
CA ILE A 408 -4.43 5.55 -1.63
C ILE A 408 -3.11 5.83 -2.35
N ASP A 409 -2.97 5.24 -3.52
CA ASP A 409 -1.98 5.53 -4.54
C ASP A 409 -2.73 5.91 -5.84
N LEU A 410 -2.63 7.18 -6.22
CA LEU A 410 -3.32 7.70 -7.41
C LEU A 410 -2.79 7.10 -8.71
N ASN A 411 -1.57 6.56 -8.73
CA ASN A 411 -1.07 5.84 -9.90
C ASN A 411 -1.72 4.47 -10.03
N VAL A 412 -1.92 3.76 -8.91
CA VAL A 412 -2.69 2.51 -8.92
C VAL A 412 -4.14 2.79 -9.36
N TYR A 413 -4.75 3.82 -8.80
CA TYR A 413 -6.13 4.21 -9.14
C TYR A 413 -6.29 4.60 -10.61
N ARG A 414 -5.30 5.29 -11.18
CA ARG A 414 -5.25 5.57 -12.62
C ARG A 414 -5.12 4.30 -13.44
N ASN A 415 -4.20 3.41 -13.07
CA ASN A 415 -3.90 2.20 -13.85
C ASN A 415 -5.06 1.19 -13.81
N SER A 416 -5.85 1.16 -12.75
CA SER A 416 -7.05 0.31 -12.68
C SER A 416 -8.20 0.83 -13.54
N ASN A 417 -8.17 2.10 -13.95
CA ASN A 417 -9.26 2.77 -14.65
C ASN A 417 -8.78 3.34 -16.00
N PRO A 418 -9.03 2.63 -17.12
CA PRO A 418 -8.49 3.05 -18.43
C PRO A 418 -8.88 4.48 -18.86
N ASP A 419 -10.03 4.97 -18.42
CA ASP A 419 -10.55 6.31 -18.69
C ASP A 419 -9.83 7.43 -17.91
N PHE A 420 -9.00 7.09 -16.93
CA PHE A 420 -8.29 8.04 -16.08
C PHE A 420 -6.87 8.39 -16.58
N THR A 421 -6.41 7.74 -17.64
CA THR A 421 -5.02 7.83 -18.15
C THR A 421 -4.51 9.27 -18.34
N ASN A 422 -5.37 10.21 -18.73
CA ASN A 422 -5.00 11.60 -19.02
C ASN A 422 -5.37 12.62 -17.94
N LEU A 423 -5.88 12.16 -16.79
CA LEU A 423 -6.31 13.05 -15.71
C LEU A 423 -5.15 13.44 -14.80
N SER A 424 -5.18 14.69 -14.31
CA SER A 424 -4.21 15.15 -13.31
C SER A 424 -4.44 14.44 -11.97
N ASN A 425 -3.42 14.38 -11.11
CA ASN A 425 -3.59 13.83 -9.76
C ASN A 425 -4.64 14.58 -8.94
N LYS A 426 -4.83 15.88 -9.19
CA LYS A 426 -5.88 16.67 -8.54
C LYS A 426 -7.27 16.21 -9.00
N ASP A 427 -7.47 16.05 -10.31
CA ASP A 427 -8.74 15.55 -10.86
C ASP A 427 -9.05 14.14 -10.35
N LEU A 428 -8.03 13.27 -10.25
CA LEU A 428 -8.19 11.92 -9.71
C LEU A 428 -8.57 11.92 -8.23
N PHE A 429 -7.95 12.78 -7.42
CA PHE A 429 -8.30 12.91 -6.01
C PHE A 429 -9.73 13.45 -5.86
N GLU A 430 -10.15 14.41 -6.68
CA GLU A 430 -11.52 14.91 -6.68
C GLU A 430 -12.52 13.83 -7.11
N ILE A 431 -12.22 13.02 -8.12
CA ILE A 431 -13.04 11.87 -8.53
C ILE A 431 -13.13 10.85 -7.40
N LEU A 432 -12.02 10.51 -6.76
CA LEU A 432 -11.96 9.60 -5.61
C LEU A 432 -12.88 10.10 -4.48
N VAL A 433 -12.83 11.39 -4.15
CA VAL A 433 -13.66 11.98 -3.10
C VAL A 433 -15.14 12.02 -3.49
N THR A 434 -15.45 12.28 -4.76
CA THR A 434 -16.83 12.51 -5.21
C THR A 434 -17.56 11.24 -5.63
N SER A 435 -16.85 10.27 -6.19
CA SER A 435 -17.39 9.05 -6.79
C SER A 435 -16.91 7.80 -6.06
N GLY A 436 -16.03 7.93 -5.07
CA GLY A 436 -15.42 6.80 -4.39
C GLY A 436 -14.46 6.06 -5.30
N ILE A 437 -14.18 4.80 -4.95
CA ILE A 437 -13.22 3.98 -5.71
C ILE A 437 -13.82 3.35 -6.97
N SER A 438 -15.13 3.37 -7.13
CA SER A 438 -15.85 2.78 -8.27
C SER A 438 -16.08 3.77 -9.43
N GLY A 439 -15.36 4.89 -9.48
CA GLY A 439 -15.67 6.04 -10.34
C GLY A 439 -15.41 5.88 -11.84
N GLY A 440 -14.70 4.84 -12.28
CA GLY A 440 -14.34 4.63 -13.69
C GLY A 440 -15.32 3.74 -14.45
N SER A 441 -15.45 4.00 -15.75
CA SER A 441 -16.31 3.22 -16.67
C SER A 441 -15.82 1.78 -16.90
N GLY A 442 -14.59 1.45 -16.50
CA GLY A 442 -13.96 0.13 -16.60
C GLY A 442 -14.18 -0.81 -15.40
N GLY A 443 -14.83 -0.35 -14.32
CA GLY A 443 -15.09 -1.17 -13.13
C GLY A 443 -13.86 -1.44 -12.24
N GLY A 444 -12.78 -0.67 -12.38
CA GLY A 444 -11.57 -0.83 -11.57
C GLY A 444 -11.65 -0.08 -10.24
N SER A 445 -11.67 -0.82 -9.13
CA SER A 445 -11.80 -0.24 -7.78
C SER A 445 -10.50 -0.26 -6.97
N ALA A 446 -9.37 -0.62 -7.58
CA ALA A 446 -8.09 -0.68 -6.87
C ALA A 446 -7.50 0.72 -6.67
N VAL A 447 -7.36 1.13 -5.41
CA VAL A 447 -6.71 2.40 -5.02
C VAL A 447 -5.35 2.20 -4.38
N THR A 448 -4.97 0.97 -4.11
CA THR A 448 -3.63 0.61 -3.63
C THR A 448 -3.32 -0.80 -4.10
N GLN A 449 -2.04 -1.11 -4.27
CA GLN A 449 -1.58 -2.45 -4.63
C GLN A 449 -1.83 -3.48 -3.52
N PHE A 450 -2.27 -3.06 -2.33
CA PHE A 450 -2.42 -3.91 -1.16
C PHE A 450 -3.88 -4.17 -0.75
N PHE A 451 -4.87 -3.66 -1.49
CA PHE A 451 -6.29 -3.82 -1.17
C PHE A 451 -7.07 -4.16 -2.44
N ASP A 452 -7.78 -5.28 -2.41
CA ASP A 452 -8.67 -5.71 -3.49
C ASP A 452 -10.10 -5.82 -2.92
N PRO A 453 -11.03 -4.90 -3.29
CA PRO A 453 -12.39 -4.89 -2.76
C PRO A 453 -13.17 -6.18 -3.04
N ASP A 454 -12.94 -6.83 -4.19
CA ASP A 454 -13.61 -8.07 -4.55
C ASP A 454 -13.10 -9.22 -3.68
N PHE A 455 -11.78 -9.31 -3.51
CA PHE A 455 -11.18 -10.29 -2.61
C PHE A 455 -11.62 -10.06 -1.15
N TYR A 456 -11.67 -8.81 -0.69
CA TYR A 456 -12.10 -8.47 0.66
C TYR A 456 -13.55 -8.87 0.89
N ARG A 457 -14.45 -8.58 -0.05
CA ARG A 457 -15.86 -8.98 0.02
C ARG A 457 -16.02 -10.50 0.06
N THR A 458 -15.32 -11.23 -0.79
CA THR A 458 -15.46 -12.69 -0.89
C THR A 458 -14.93 -13.42 0.33
N ASN A 459 -13.84 -12.94 0.94
CA ASN A 459 -13.21 -13.61 2.08
C ASN A 459 -13.71 -13.14 3.45
N ASN A 460 -14.59 -12.13 3.49
CA ASN A 460 -15.16 -11.57 4.73
C ASN A 460 -16.69 -11.45 4.57
N PRO A 461 -17.41 -12.58 4.51
CA PRO A 461 -18.84 -12.60 4.17
C PRO A 461 -19.73 -11.92 5.22
N ASP A 462 -19.24 -11.76 6.45
CA ASP A 462 -19.91 -11.05 7.55
C ASP A 462 -20.14 -9.57 7.24
N LEU A 463 -19.28 -8.94 6.43
CA LEU A 463 -19.44 -7.52 6.04
C LEU A 463 -20.75 -7.28 5.28
N ALA A 464 -21.19 -8.24 4.47
CA ALA A 464 -22.47 -8.15 3.77
C ALA A 464 -23.66 -8.21 4.73
N GLU A 465 -23.54 -8.95 5.84
CA GLU A 465 -24.56 -9.03 6.89
C GLU A 465 -24.68 -7.70 7.67
N GLU A 466 -23.57 -6.95 7.76
CA GLU A 466 -23.52 -5.60 8.34
C GLU A 466 -23.93 -4.48 7.36
N GLY A 467 -24.30 -4.82 6.12
CA GLY A 467 -24.72 -3.86 5.10
C GLY A 467 -23.57 -3.12 4.41
N ILE A 468 -22.32 -3.58 4.59
CA ILE A 468 -21.12 -3.07 3.94
C ILE A 468 -20.97 -3.80 2.60
N VAL A 469 -21.48 -3.19 1.53
CA VAL A 469 -21.63 -3.88 0.23
C VAL A 469 -20.93 -3.18 -0.94
N THR A 470 -20.80 -1.85 -0.88
CA THR A 470 -20.13 -1.05 -1.92
C THR A 470 -18.63 -1.01 -1.72
N ASP A 471 -17.85 -0.83 -2.79
CA ASP A 471 -16.38 -0.78 -2.70
C ASP A 471 -15.91 0.35 -1.78
N THR A 472 -16.59 1.51 -1.81
CA THR A 472 -16.30 2.63 -0.91
C THR A 472 -16.50 2.24 0.55
N GLN A 473 -17.62 1.58 0.89
CA GLN A 473 -17.86 1.10 2.26
C GLN A 473 -16.83 0.04 2.67
N LEU A 474 -16.40 -0.82 1.74
CA LEU A 474 -15.38 -1.84 2.01
C LEU A 474 -14.01 -1.20 2.29
N LEU A 475 -13.62 -0.16 1.55
CA LEU A 475 -12.41 0.60 1.82
C LEU A 475 -12.49 1.33 3.17
N GLU A 476 -13.61 1.99 3.46
CA GLU A 476 -13.84 2.64 4.75
C GLU A 476 -13.74 1.65 5.91
N HIS A 477 -14.37 0.47 5.77
CA HIS A 477 -14.26 -0.58 6.76
C HIS A 477 -12.82 -1.08 6.91
N PHE A 478 -12.12 -1.34 5.79
CA PHE A 478 -10.72 -1.76 5.80
C PHE A 478 -9.82 -0.76 6.55
N GLN A 479 -9.97 0.53 6.29
CA GLN A 479 -9.19 1.60 6.92
C GLN A 479 -9.51 1.78 8.41
N ASN A 480 -10.77 1.67 8.79
CA ASN A 480 -11.21 1.99 10.15
C ASN A 480 -11.14 0.80 11.10
N PHE A 481 -11.31 -0.42 10.58
CA PHE A 481 -11.42 -1.64 11.37
C PHE A 481 -10.60 -2.80 10.80
N GLY A 482 -10.64 -3.00 9.48
CA GLY A 482 -10.05 -4.19 8.85
C GLY A 482 -8.54 -4.35 9.04
N LEU A 483 -7.78 -3.25 9.11
CA LEU A 483 -6.35 -3.28 9.44
C LEU A 483 -6.06 -3.72 10.88
N ASP A 484 -6.99 -3.49 11.81
CA ASP A 484 -6.82 -3.80 13.24
C ASP A 484 -7.43 -5.16 13.63
N ASP A 485 -8.35 -5.68 12.82
CA ASP A 485 -8.99 -6.97 13.02
C ASP A 485 -8.10 -8.14 12.56
N ARG A 486 -7.92 -9.14 13.43
CA ARG A 486 -7.23 -10.40 13.08
C ARG A 486 -8.09 -11.26 12.17
N GLY A 487 -7.49 -11.94 11.20
CA GLY A 487 -8.16 -12.85 10.27
C GLY A 487 -8.79 -12.19 9.05
N ARG A 488 -8.75 -10.85 8.93
CA ARG A 488 -9.26 -10.12 7.77
C ARG A 488 -8.33 -10.31 6.57
N LYS A 489 -8.86 -10.96 5.52
CA LYS A 489 -8.16 -11.18 4.24
C LYS A 489 -8.57 -10.12 3.22
N PHE A 490 -7.72 -9.14 2.96
CA PHE A 490 -8.04 -7.95 2.14
C PHE A 490 -7.20 -7.83 0.85
N SER A 491 -6.26 -8.73 0.65
CA SER A 491 -5.45 -8.85 -0.57
C SER A 491 -5.15 -10.31 -0.85
N PRO A 492 -5.22 -10.76 -2.12
CA PRO A 492 -4.71 -12.08 -2.49
C PRO A 492 -3.17 -12.14 -2.44
N TYR A 493 -2.49 -11.00 -2.29
CA TYR A 493 -1.04 -10.92 -2.39
C TYR A 493 -0.36 -10.69 -1.04
N LEU A 494 -1.05 -10.08 -0.08
CA LEU A 494 -0.53 -9.76 1.26
C LEU A 494 -1.44 -10.40 2.32
N ASP A 495 -0.83 -11.17 3.21
CA ASP A 495 -1.46 -11.68 4.42
C ASP A 495 -0.76 -11.04 5.64
N LEU A 496 -1.45 -10.11 6.30
CA LEU A 496 -0.90 -9.36 7.42
C LEU A 496 -0.72 -10.22 8.69
N ASP A 497 -1.55 -11.25 8.86
CA ASP A 497 -1.39 -12.23 9.94
C ASP A 497 -0.14 -13.08 9.69
N TYR A 498 0.05 -13.53 8.45
CA TYR A 498 1.28 -14.22 8.04
C TYR A 498 2.50 -13.31 8.19
N TYR A 499 2.42 -12.04 7.78
CA TYR A 499 3.50 -11.08 7.92
C TYR A 499 3.92 -10.91 9.38
N LEU A 500 2.98 -10.70 10.30
CA LEU A 500 3.30 -10.58 11.73
C LEU A 500 3.84 -11.88 12.33
N ALA A 501 3.28 -13.04 11.95
CA ALA A 501 3.73 -14.35 12.45
C ALA A 501 5.16 -14.68 12.00
N ASN A 502 5.56 -14.23 10.81
CA ASN A 502 6.89 -14.49 10.25
C ASN A 502 7.91 -13.38 10.51
N ASN A 503 7.53 -12.32 11.23
CA ASN A 503 8.39 -11.19 11.59
C ASN A 503 8.25 -10.87 13.09
N PRO A 504 8.69 -11.79 13.98
CA PRO A 504 8.44 -11.70 15.42
C PRO A 504 9.14 -10.51 16.11
N ASP A 505 10.14 -9.91 15.47
CA ASP A 505 10.78 -8.68 15.93
C ASP A 505 9.81 -7.48 15.89
N LEU A 506 8.90 -7.43 14.90
CA LEU A 506 7.84 -6.42 14.84
C LEU A 506 6.84 -6.59 15.99
N VAL A 507 6.49 -7.83 16.30
CA VAL A 507 5.64 -8.17 17.45
C VAL A 507 6.34 -7.83 18.77
N THR A 508 7.64 -8.12 18.87
CA THR A 508 8.47 -7.82 20.04
C THR A 508 8.64 -6.31 20.26
N ALA A 509 8.75 -5.54 19.18
CA ALA A 509 8.74 -4.09 19.20
C ALA A 509 7.36 -3.50 19.56
N GLY A 510 6.32 -4.34 19.68
CA GLY A 510 5.00 -3.95 20.11
C GLY A 510 4.16 -3.26 19.04
N LEU A 511 4.51 -3.44 17.76
CA LEU A 511 3.75 -2.84 16.66
C LEU A 511 2.33 -3.40 16.64
N THR A 512 1.35 -2.50 16.50
CA THR A 512 -0.02 -2.83 16.13
C THR A 512 -0.08 -3.38 14.71
N ARG A 513 -1.18 -4.02 14.32
CA ARG A 513 -1.36 -4.54 12.96
C ARG A 513 -1.29 -3.42 11.92
N ARG A 514 -1.89 -2.26 12.22
CA ARG A 514 -1.79 -1.07 11.39
C ARG A 514 -0.35 -0.59 11.22
N GLU A 515 0.41 -0.48 12.30
CA GLU A 515 1.84 -0.13 12.23
C GLU A 515 2.65 -1.18 11.47
N ALA A 516 2.29 -2.46 11.56
CA ALA A 516 2.94 -3.53 10.80
C ALA A 516 2.61 -3.45 9.30
N PHE A 517 1.38 -3.07 8.94
CA PHE A 517 1.02 -2.78 7.55
C PHE A 517 1.82 -1.59 7.01
N GLU A 518 1.91 -0.49 7.78
CA GLU A 518 2.73 0.66 7.41
C GLU A 518 4.22 0.30 7.29
N HIS A 519 4.73 -0.53 8.21
CA HIS A 519 6.08 -1.05 8.16
C HIS A 519 6.30 -1.89 6.89
N PHE A 520 5.38 -2.80 6.56
CA PHE A 520 5.45 -3.59 5.34
C PHE A 520 5.54 -2.71 4.08
N GLN A 521 4.67 -1.71 4.00
CA GLN A 521 4.62 -0.79 2.87
C GLN A 521 5.92 0.00 2.70
N ARG A 522 6.54 0.42 3.80
CA ARG A 522 7.74 1.26 3.79
C ARG A 522 9.03 0.46 3.66
N TYR A 523 9.11 -0.66 4.36
CA TYR A 523 10.36 -1.38 4.57
C TYR A 523 10.21 -2.87 4.26
N GLY A 524 9.10 -3.51 4.62
CA GLY A 524 9.00 -4.98 4.57
C GLY A 524 9.31 -5.63 3.23
N LEU A 525 8.84 -5.06 2.12
CA LEU A 525 9.19 -5.54 0.78
C LEU A 525 10.69 -5.42 0.48
N ASP A 526 11.30 -4.30 0.87
CA ASP A 526 12.71 -3.99 0.60
C ASP A 526 13.65 -4.72 1.58
N GLU A 527 13.17 -5.04 2.78
CA GLU A 527 13.83 -5.86 3.81
C GLU A 527 13.68 -7.36 3.59
N ARG A 528 13.05 -7.79 2.48
CA ARG A 528 12.88 -9.20 2.11
C ARG A 528 12.02 -10.01 3.11
N ARG A 529 11.15 -9.34 3.85
CA ARG A 529 10.38 -9.98 4.92
C ARG A 529 9.25 -10.85 4.34
N PRO A 530 9.05 -12.10 4.82
CA PRO A 530 7.96 -12.95 4.35
C PRO A 530 6.60 -12.31 4.69
N PHE A 531 5.72 -12.15 3.70
CA PHE A 531 4.44 -11.45 3.85
C PHE A 531 3.23 -12.18 3.24
N SER A 532 3.47 -13.31 2.58
CA SER A 532 2.43 -14.16 2.02
C SER A 532 2.92 -15.60 1.99
N GLN A 533 2.03 -16.52 2.35
CA GLN A 533 2.31 -17.96 2.24
C GLN A 533 2.43 -18.41 0.78
N PHE A 534 1.75 -17.73 -0.14
CA PHE A 534 1.54 -18.20 -1.51
C PHE A 534 2.27 -17.36 -2.56
N PHE A 535 2.85 -16.23 -2.16
CA PHE A 535 3.70 -15.40 -3.00
C PHE A 535 4.99 -15.07 -2.27
N ASP A 536 6.11 -15.43 -2.88
CA ASP A 536 7.44 -15.10 -2.43
C ASP A 536 8.13 -14.29 -3.54
N VAL A 537 8.41 -13.02 -3.25
CA VAL A 537 8.99 -12.08 -4.22
C VAL A 537 10.39 -12.48 -4.67
N ARG A 538 11.15 -13.15 -3.81
CA ARG A 538 12.49 -13.65 -4.12
C ARG A 538 12.39 -14.86 -5.02
N TYR A 539 11.62 -15.87 -4.61
CA TYR A 539 11.35 -17.03 -5.46
C TYR A 539 10.84 -16.59 -6.83
N TYR A 540 9.95 -15.59 -6.86
CA TYR A 540 9.44 -15.02 -8.09
C TYR A 540 10.56 -14.39 -8.94
N LEU A 541 11.49 -13.63 -8.38
CA LEU A 541 12.62 -13.10 -9.15
C LEU A 541 13.60 -14.18 -9.60
N ASP A 542 13.94 -15.12 -8.71
CA ASP A 542 14.90 -16.18 -8.98
C ASP A 542 14.40 -17.14 -10.08
N ASN A 543 13.10 -17.43 -10.10
CA ASN A 543 12.45 -18.24 -11.13
C ASN A 543 12.09 -17.46 -12.40
N ASN A 544 12.40 -16.15 -12.46
CA ASN A 544 12.13 -15.31 -13.62
C ASN A 544 13.40 -14.52 -13.96
N THR A 545 14.38 -15.24 -14.49
CA THR A 545 15.73 -14.73 -14.81
C THR A 545 15.72 -13.51 -15.74
N ASP A 546 14.72 -13.39 -16.62
CA ASP A 546 14.48 -12.21 -17.45
C ASP A 546 14.19 -10.95 -16.62
N LEU A 547 13.41 -11.09 -15.54
CA LEU A 547 13.14 -10.02 -14.59
C LEU A 547 14.37 -9.73 -13.72
N ARG A 548 15.06 -10.78 -13.26
CA ARG A 548 16.30 -10.64 -12.47
C ARG A 548 17.37 -9.83 -13.22
N ALA A 549 17.51 -10.08 -14.53
CA ALA A 549 18.47 -9.38 -15.40
C ALA A 549 18.22 -7.87 -15.52
N THR A 550 17.00 -7.39 -15.26
CA THR A 550 16.69 -5.95 -15.28
C THR A 550 17.20 -5.19 -14.05
N GLY A 551 17.58 -5.90 -12.98
CA GLY A 551 17.96 -5.29 -11.70
C GLY A 551 16.79 -4.65 -10.95
N MET A 552 15.55 -5.06 -11.22
CA MET A 552 14.36 -4.58 -10.52
C MET A 552 14.44 -4.83 -9.02
N SER A 553 14.04 -3.82 -8.23
CA SER A 553 13.81 -3.96 -6.78
C SER A 553 12.66 -4.94 -6.49
N TYR A 554 12.60 -5.47 -5.28
CA TYR A 554 11.52 -6.36 -4.85
C TYR A 554 10.15 -5.68 -4.93
N ARG A 555 10.08 -4.38 -4.66
CA ARG A 555 8.87 -3.59 -4.88
C ARG A 555 8.43 -3.61 -6.34
N GLN A 556 9.37 -3.39 -7.26
CA GLN A 556 9.08 -3.44 -8.69
C GLN A 556 8.69 -4.85 -9.15
N ALA A 557 9.32 -5.89 -8.61
CA ALA A 557 8.99 -7.28 -8.90
C ALA A 557 7.60 -7.67 -8.38
N PHE A 558 7.25 -7.24 -7.17
CA PHE A 558 5.90 -7.39 -6.61
C PHE A 558 4.86 -6.70 -7.51
N SER A 559 5.09 -5.44 -7.86
CA SER A 559 4.21 -4.71 -8.80
C SER A 559 4.15 -5.40 -10.17
N HIS A 560 5.26 -5.95 -10.67
CA HIS A 560 5.28 -6.71 -11.93
C HIS A 560 4.41 -7.96 -11.83
N PHE A 561 4.53 -8.74 -10.76
CA PHE A 561 3.71 -9.93 -10.56
C PHE A 561 2.21 -9.58 -10.57
N GLN A 562 1.81 -8.54 -9.84
CA GLN A 562 0.41 -8.14 -9.74
C GLN A 562 -0.17 -7.67 -11.07
N ASN A 563 0.62 -6.90 -11.83
CA ASN A 563 0.15 -6.29 -13.08
C ASN A 563 0.25 -7.25 -14.28
N PHE A 564 1.27 -8.11 -14.30
CA PHE A 564 1.60 -8.96 -15.44
C PHE A 564 1.80 -10.42 -15.03
N GLY A 565 2.71 -10.69 -14.10
CA GLY A 565 3.18 -12.05 -13.82
C GLY A 565 2.09 -13.07 -13.48
N VAL A 566 1.10 -12.68 -12.66
CA VAL A 566 -0.03 -13.56 -12.31
C VAL A 566 -0.88 -13.92 -13.53
N ASN A 567 -0.99 -13.01 -14.51
CA ASN A 567 -1.73 -13.23 -15.75
C ASN A 567 -0.88 -13.89 -16.84
N GLU A 568 0.44 -13.84 -16.72
CA GLU A 568 1.40 -14.55 -17.58
C GLU A 568 1.58 -16.02 -17.16
N GLY A 569 1.03 -16.43 -16.02
CA GLY A 569 1.19 -17.78 -15.49
C GLY A 569 2.55 -18.02 -14.83
N ARG A 570 3.30 -16.95 -14.51
CA ARG A 570 4.58 -17.04 -13.81
C ARG A 570 4.37 -17.59 -12.39
N ARG A 571 5.32 -18.39 -11.91
CA ARG A 571 5.23 -19.09 -10.61
C ARG A 571 5.40 -18.12 -9.44
N PRO A 572 4.39 -17.87 -8.59
CA PRO A 572 4.50 -16.95 -7.46
C PRO A 572 5.25 -17.52 -6.25
N SER A 573 5.28 -18.84 -6.10
CA SER A 573 5.95 -19.55 -5.01
C SER A 573 6.18 -21.00 -5.40
N ILE A 574 6.98 -21.70 -4.61
CA ILE A 574 7.17 -23.16 -4.75
C ILE A 574 5.84 -23.94 -4.59
N LEU A 575 4.88 -23.39 -3.83
CA LEU A 575 3.60 -24.03 -3.55
C LEU A 575 2.66 -24.04 -4.75
N PHE A 576 2.86 -23.13 -5.70
CA PHE A 576 1.89 -22.89 -6.76
C PHE A 576 2.56 -22.58 -8.09
N ASN A 577 2.28 -23.41 -9.10
CA ASN A 577 2.53 -23.16 -10.50
C ASN A 577 1.17 -23.05 -11.23
N PRO A 578 0.76 -21.86 -11.70
CA PRO A 578 -0.54 -21.64 -12.31
C PRO A 578 -0.81 -22.55 -13.52
N VAL A 579 0.20 -22.74 -14.38
CA VAL A 579 0.10 -23.58 -15.58
C VAL A 579 -0.13 -25.03 -15.18
N TYR A 580 0.73 -25.55 -14.30
CA TYR A 580 0.62 -26.92 -13.81
C TYR A 580 -0.70 -27.18 -13.08
N TYR A 581 -1.15 -26.23 -12.25
CA TYR A 581 -2.38 -26.36 -11.50
C TYR A 581 -3.59 -26.48 -12.43
N LEU A 582 -3.68 -25.70 -13.50
CA LEU A 582 -4.78 -25.82 -14.46
C LEU A 582 -4.70 -27.12 -15.28
N ASP A 583 -3.49 -27.52 -15.71
CA ASP A 583 -3.28 -28.76 -16.48
C ASP A 583 -3.65 -30.03 -15.70
N ASN A 584 -3.47 -30.00 -14.37
CA ASN A 584 -3.70 -31.16 -13.49
C ASN A 584 -5.05 -31.10 -12.74
N ASN A 585 -5.83 -30.04 -12.92
CA ASN A 585 -7.17 -29.89 -12.34
C ASN A 585 -8.19 -29.61 -13.46
N PRO A 586 -8.59 -30.65 -14.24
CA PRO A 586 -9.37 -30.47 -15.46
C PRO A 586 -10.76 -29.88 -15.23
N ASP A 587 -11.32 -29.99 -14.01
CA ASP A 587 -12.57 -29.34 -13.63
C ASP A 587 -12.44 -27.81 -13.55
N LEU A 588 -11.27 -27.30 -13.16
CA LEU A 588 -10.97 -25.85 -13.13
C LEU A 588 -10.68 -25.34 -14.54
N ALA A 589 -9.92 -26.09 -15.34
CA ALA A 589 -9.67 -25.78 -16.74
C ALA A 589 -10.98 -25.73 -17.56
N ALA A 590 -11.90 -26.66 -17.33
CA ALA A 590 -13.21 -26.68 -17.98
C ALA A 590 -14.09 -25.46 -17.65
N ARG A 591 -13.84 -24.78 -16.52
CA ARG A 591 -14.49 -23.52 -16.15
C ARG A 591 -13.88 -22.30 -16.82
N GLY A 592 -12.78 -22.45 -17.57
CA GLY A 592 -12.10 -21.36 -18.27
C GLY A 592 -11.46 -20.35 -17.32
N MET A 593 -10.99 -20.80 -16.14
CA MET A 593 -10.32 -19.92 -15.17
C MET A 593 -9.06 -19.29 -15.76
N SER A 594 -8.87 -17.99 -15.52
CA SER A 594 -7.58 -17.33 -15.77
C SER A 594 -6.52 -17.80 -14.77
N PHE A 595 -5.24 -17.51 -15.03
CA PHE A 595 -4.18 -17.80 -14.06
C PHE A 595 -4.34 -17.01 -12.75
N LYS A 596 -4.91 -15.79 -12.79
CA LYS A 596 -5.28 -15.03 -11.59
C LYS A 596 -6.41 -15.72 -10.81
N ASP A 597 -7.45 -16.20 -11.48
CA ASP A 597 -8.53 -16.96 -10.83
C ASP A 597 -8.00 -18.25 -10.22
N ALA A 598 -7.07 -18.92 -10.90
CA ALA A 598 -6.42 -20.12 -10.41
C ALA A 598 -5.60 -19.85 -9.13
N PHE A 599 -4.84 -18.76 -9.10
CA PHE A 599 -4.09 -18.32 -7.92
C PHE A 599 -5.03 -18.07 -6.73
N VAL A 600 -6.08 -17.27 -6.92
CA VAL A 600 -7.07 -16.98 -5.86
C VAL A 600 -7.81 -18.26 -5.43
N HIS A 601 -8.20 -19.12 -6.37
CA HIS A 601 -8.86 -20.39 -6.06
C HIS A 601 -7.95 -21.29 -5.22
N PHE A 602 -6.67 -21.40 -5.57
CA PHE A 602 -5.72 -22.21 -4.81
C PHE A 602 -5.62 -21.73 -3.37
N GLN A 603 -5.46 -20.42 -3.15
CA GLN A 603 -5.38 -19.85 -1.80
C GLN A 603 -6.64 -20.10 -0.96
N ASN A 604 -7.82 -19.98 -1.57
CA ASN A 604 -9.09 -20.06 -0.84
C ASN A 604 -9.61 -21.49 -0.69
N ASN A 605 -9.30 -22.38 -1.63
CA ASN A 605 -9.86 -23.73 -1.70
C ASN A 605 -8.79 -24.77 -2.04
N GLY A 606 -8.06 -24.58 -3.15
CA GLY A 606 -7.20 -25.63 -3.73
C GLY A 606 -6.09 -26.12 -2.80
N PHE A 607 -5.54 -25.24 -1.96
CA PHE A 607 -4.55 -25.59 -0.95
C PHE A 607 -5.15 -26.50 0.14
N VAL A 608 -6.34 -26.16 0.65
CA VAL A 608 -7.07 -26.96 1.66
C VAL A 608 -7.56 -28.28 1.06
N GLU A 609 -7.98 -28.26 -0.20
CA GLU A 609 -8.40 -29.44 -0.97
C GLU A 609 -7.22 -30.36 -1.36
N ALA A 610 -5.97 -29.93 -1.08
CA ALA A 610 -4.74 -30.62 -1.46
C ALA A 610 -4.63 -30.93 -2.96
N ARG A 611 -5.11 -30.02 -3.80
CA ARG A 611 -5.03 -30.13 -5.27
C ARG A 611 -3.57 -30.08 -5.74
N SER A 612 -3.25 -30.85 -6.78
CA SER A 612 -1.93 -30.85 -7.41
C SER A 612 -1.63 -29.48 -8.04
N ALA A 613 -0.79 -28.70 -7.36
CA ALA A 613 -0.56 -27.29 -7.67
C ALA A 613 0.85 -26.94 -8.11
N SER A 614 1.80 -27.86 -7.96
CA SER A 614 3.14 -27.70 -8.49
C SER A 614 3.68 -29.06 -8.89
N VAL A 615 4.47 -29.11 -9.98
CA VAL A 615 5.19 -30.33 -10.39
C VAL A 615 6.17 -30.79 -9.31
N LEU A 616 6.65 -29.83 -8.51
CA LEU A 616 7.64 -30.01 -7.44
C LEU A 616 6.98 -30.27 -6.08
N PHE A 617 5.69 -29.97 -5.94
CA PHE A 617 4.96 -30.18 -4.70
C PHE A 617 3.66 -30.95 -4.94
N GLN A 618 3.74 -32.25 -4.69
CA GLN A 618 2.57 -33.10 -4.57
C GLN A 618 2.30 -33.32 -3.07
N PRO A 619 1.18 -32.82 -2.53
CA PRO A 619 0.86 -33.01 -1.12
C PRO A 619 0.92 -34.49 -0.68
N GLN A 620 0.54 -35.40 -1.58
CA GLN A 620 0.61 -36.86 -1.35
C GLN A 620 2.02 -37.43 -1.11
N ASP A 621 3.08 -36.74 -1.51
CA ASP A 621 4.46 -37.22 -1.38
C ASP A 621 5.07 -36.87 -0.01
N ILE A 622 4.55 -35.85 0.68
CA ILE A 622 4.99 -35.48 2.04
C ILE A 622 3.92 -35.69 3.13
N ALA A 623 2.64 -35.76 2.78
CA ALA A 623 1.56 -36.00 3.75
C ALA A 623 1.78 -37.25 4.65
N PRO A 624 2.29 -38.38 4.13
CA PRO A 624 2.60 -39.55 4.96
C PRO A 624 3.68 -39.28 6.02
N LEU A 625 4.48 -38.22 5.85
CA LEU A 625 5.51 -37.81 6.81
C LEU A 625 4.96 -36.86 7.88
N LEU A 626 3.75 -36.31 7.71
CA LEU A 626 3.20 -35.25 8.58
C LEU A 626 1.95 -35.67 9.37
N PHE A 627 1.15 -36.63 8.87
CA PHE A 627 -0.18 -36.93 9.41
C PHE A 627 -0.19 -37.97 10.56
N PRO A 628 -0.68 -37.66 11.78
CA PRO A 628 -0.85 -38.63 12.85
C PRO A 628 -2.16 -39.44 12.73
N LEU A 629 -2.20 -40.63 13.37
CA LEU A 629 -3.36 -41.55 13.44
C LEU A 629 -4.71 -40.83 13.59
N ALA A 630 -5.70 -41.19 12.76
CA ALA A 630 -7.08 -40.77 12.96
C ALA A 630 -7.65 -41.39 14.24
N VAL A 631 -8.00 -40.54 15.22
CA VAL A 631 -8.76 -40.91 16.42
C VAL A 631 -10.19 -40.41 16.28
N ASN A 632 -11.16 -41.13 16.83
CA ASN A 632 -12.54 -40.62 16.89
C ASN A 632 -12.68 -39.47 17.91
N GLU A 633 -13.85 -38.83 17.95
CA GLU A 633 -14.18 -37.74 18.89
C GLU A 633 -14.05 -38.13 20.38
N THR A 634 -13.92 -39.43 20.69
CA THR A 634 -13.70 -39.93 22.06
C THR A 634 -12.26 -40.33 22.35
N GLY A 635 -11.33 -40.15 21.42
CA GLY A 635 -9.90 -40.44 21.59
C GLY A 635 -9.49 -41.91 21.40
N ASP A 636 -10.41 -42.76 20.90
CA ASP A 636 -10.12 -44.16 20.59
C ASP A 636 -9.71 -44.32 19.10
N ALA A 637 -8.83 -45.28 18.83
CA ALA A 637 -8.48 -45.67 17.47
C ALA A 637 -9.71 -46.22 16.71
N LEU A 638 -9.98 -45.70 15.51
CA LEU A 638 -11.15 -46.06 14.72
C LEU A 638 -10.98 -47.46 14.10
N ASP A 639 -11.71 -48.49 14.56
CA ASP A 639 -11.75 -49.81 13.91
C ASP A 639 -12.79 -49.82 12.78
N LEU A 640 -12.32 -49.76 11.53
CA LEU A 640 -13.14 -49.56 10.33
C LEU A 640 -13.48 -50.86 9.57
N ARG A 641 -13.33 -52.04 10.18
CA ARG A 641 -13.63 -53.33 9.51
C ARG A 641 -15.13 -53.60 9.25
N VAL A 642 -16.05 -52.72 9.65
CA VAL A 642 -17.48 -53.05 9.80
C VAL A 642 -18.41 -52.45 8.72
N ASN A 643 -18.02 -51.45 7.91
CA ASN A 643 -18.92 -50.89 6.88
C ASN A 643 -18.20 -50.25 5.66
N PRO A 644 -18.34 -50.79 4.43
CA PRO A 644 -18.25 -50.02 3.18
C PRO A 644 -19.66 -49.75 2.62
N PRO A 645 -19.93 -48.74 1.75
CA PRO A 645 -19.03 -47.80 1.05
C PRO A 645 -19.42 -46.31 1.26
N VAL A 646 -18.46 -45.38 1.24
CA VAL A 646 -18.75 -43.94 1.06
C VAL A 646 -17.95 -43.40 -0.12
N THR A 647 -18.65 -42.72 -1.01
CA THR A 647 -18.14 -41.99 -2.18
C THR A 647 -17.08 -40.98 -1.73
N ILE A 648 -15.92 -40.98 -2.40
CA ILE A 648 -14.77 -40.11 -2.10
C ILE A 648 -15.18 -38.65 -2.31
N VAL A 649 -15.46 -37.95 -1.21
CA VAL A 649 -15.66 -36.50 -1.16
C VAL A 649 -14.80 -35.99 -0.01
N ALA A 650 -13.83 -35.14 -0.34
CA ALA A 650 -12.94 -34.38 0.54
C ALA A 650 -12.05 -35.22 1.49
N LEU A 651 -10.73 -35.21 1.25
CA LEU A 651 -9.72 -35.49 2.27
C LEU A 651 -9.89 -34.45 3.39
N PRO A 652 -10.45 -34.77 4.58
CA PRO A 652 -10.69 -33.76 5.59
C PRO A 652 -9.35 -33.41 6.27
N ASN A 653 -8.92 -32.16 6.16
CA ASN A 653 -8.05 -31.43 7.09
C ASN A 653 -6.80 -32.15 7.63
N TRP A 654 -6.07 -32.93 6.82
CA TRP A 654 -4.80 -33.53 7.28
C TRP A 654 -3.76 -32.49 7.69
N LEU A 655 -3.85 -31.27 7.16
CA LEU A 655 -3.02 -30.12 7.50
C LEU A 655 -3.35 -29.47 8.85
N GLN A 656 -4.52 -29.69 9.44
CA GLN A 656 -4.87 -29.09 10.73
C GLN A 656 -4.36 -29.88 11.95
N ASN A 657 -3.90 -31.11 11.73
CA ASN A 657 -3.48 -32.04 12.78
C ASN A 657 -2.00 -32.42 12.68
N VAL A 658 -1.15 -31.55 12.12
CA VAL A 658 0.31 -31.78 12.09
C VAL A 658 0.89 -31.68 13.51
N ARG A 659 2.03 -32.34 13.74
CA ARG A 659 2.79 -32.19 14.98
C ARG A 659 4.01 -31.32 14.72
N GLU A 660 3.94 -30.08 15.16
CA GLU A 660 5.02 -29.10 15.05
C GLU A 660 5.25 -28.41 16.40
N TRP A 661 6.38 -27.72 16.52
CA TRP A 661 6.60 -26.76 17.60
C TRP A 661 5.90 -25.44 17.24
N GLY A 662 4.57 -25.42 17.36
CA GLY A 662 3.72 -24.32 16.89
C GLY A 662 3.84 -23.04 17.71
N ASP A 663 4.45 -23.13 18.90
CA ASP A 663 4.82 -21.98 19.72
C ASP A 663 6.09 -21.26 19.23
N ILE A 664 6.84 -21.84 18.30
CA ILE A 664 8.05 -21.25 17.73
C ILE A 664 7.66 -20.43 16.50
N PRO A 665 7.80 -19.09 16.53
CA PRO A 665 7.54 -18.28 15.34
C PRO A 665 8.58 -18.57 14.25
N ALA A 666 8.32 -18.16 13.01
CA ALA A 666 9.35 -18.24 11.98
C ALA A 666 10.58 -17.41 12.37
N ASN A 667 11.76 -17.93 12.05
CA ASN A 667 13.08 -17.53 12.53
C ASN A 667 13.26 -17.59 14.06
N GLY A 668 12.32 -18.19 14.79
CA GLY A 668 12.42 -18.46 16.22
C GLY A 668 13.51 -19.47 16.56
N THR A 669 13.81 -19.63 17.84
CA THR A 669 14.86 -20.56 18.31
C THR A 669 14.26 -21.86 18.84
N LEU A 670 14.60 -22.98 18.21
CA LEU A 670 14.40 -24.32 18.74
C LEU A 670 15.68 -24.78 19.45
N SER A 671 15.60 -24.97 20.76
CA SER A 671 16.76 -25.41 21.55
C SER A 671 16.87 -26.94 21.60
N TYR A 672 18.09 -27.46 21.54
CA TYR A 672 18.37 -28.87 21.81
C TYR A 672 19.46 -29.03 22.87
N SER A 673 19.50 -30.18 23.54
CA SER A 673 20.48 -30.44 24.59
C SER A 673 20.82 -31.93 24.71
N PHE A 674 21.98 -32.24 25.29
CA PHE A 674 22.39 -33.60 25.60
C PHE A 674 22.16 -33.88 27.08
N VAL A 675 21.41 -34.94 27.39
CA VAL A 675 21.02 -35.22 28.79
C VAL A 675 22.25 -35.58 29.62
N GLY A 676 22.64 -34.66 30.51
CA GLY A 676 23.75 -34.86 31.43
C GLY A 676 23.35 -35.68 32.66
N THR A 677 24.31 -35.91 33.55
CA THR A 677 24.07 -36.67 34.79
C THR A 677 22.94 -36.07 35.64
N ALA A 678 22.89 -34.74 35.80
CA ALA A 678 21.85 -34.06 36.57
C ALA A 678 20.47 -34.14 35.90
N GLY A 679 20.41 -33.96 34.59
CA GLY A 679 19.16 -34.06 33.82
C GLY A 679 18.59 -35.48 33.78
N ALA A 680 19.45 -36.50 33.79
CA ALA A 680 19.05 -37.90 33.88
C ALA A 680 18.36 -38.23 35.22
N PHE A 681 18.81 -37.65 36.34
CA PHE A 681 18.16 -37.82 37.65
C PHE A 681 16.78 -37.18 37.73
N LEU A 682 16.51 -36.18 36.89
CA LEU A 682 15.27 -35.42 36.84
C LEU A 682 14.37 -35.82 35.67
N TYR A 683 14.70 -36.92 34.97
CA TYR A 683 13.88 -37.42 33.88
C TYR A 683 12.56 -37.99 34.42
N GLU A 684 11.44 -37.50 33.90
CA GLU A 684 10.09 -37.82 34.41
C GLU A 684 9.37 -38.92 33.62
N GLY A 685 9.97 -39.42 32.54
CA GLY A 685 9.37 -40.44 31.68
C GLY A 685 9.55 -41.87 32.17
N SER A 686 8.97 -42.83 31.46
CA SER A 686 8.98 -44.26 31.82
C SER A 686 10.27 -45.01 31.42
N GLU A 687 11.16 -44.34 30.70
CA GLU A 687 12.44 -44.90 30.26
C GLU A 687 13.40 -45.15 31.44
N SER A 688 14.12 -46.27 31.38
CA SER A 688 15.07 -46.66 32.43
C SER A 688 16.51 -46.49 31.98
N ASN A 689 17.40 -46.21 32.95
CA ASN A 689 18.84 -46.02 32.71
C ASN A 689 19.12 -44.89 31.69
N VAL A 690 18.35 -43.79 31.82
CA VAL A 690 18.60 -42.56 31.07
C VAL A 690 19.99 -42.02 31.42
N ARG A 691 20.78 -41.70 30.40
CA ARG A 691 22.14 -41.20 30.58
C ARG A 691 22.66 -40.50 29.33
N GLU A 692 23.76 -39.79 29.53
CA GLU A 692 24.44 -39.03 28.49
C GLU A 692 24.99 -39.92 27.36
N VAL A 693 24.94 -39.39 26.14
CA VAL A 693 25.57 -40.01 24.96
C VAL A 693 27.06 -39.65 24.87
N PRO A 694 27.92 -40.51 24.29
CA PRO A 694 29.33 -40.22 24.09
C PRO A 694 29.59 -39.01 23.19
N GLU A 695 30.74 -38.35 23.35
CA GLU A 695 31.09 -37.14 22.60
C GLU A 695 31.09 -37.35 21.07
N SER A 696 31.48 -38.53 20.59
CA SER A 696 31.41 -38.87 19.16
C SER A 696 29.97 -38.83 18.63
N VAL A 697 29.00 -39.27 19.42
CA VAL A 697 27.57 -39.21 19.08
C VAL A 697 27.08 -37.78 19.12
N LYS A 698 27.51 -36.99 20.12
CA LYS A 698 27.19 -35.56 20.18
C LYS A 698 27.66 -34.81 18.94
N ASN A 699 28.87 -35.08 18.47
CA ASN A 699 29.41 -34.45 17.26
C ASN A 699 28.57 -34.79 16.02
N ASN A 700 28.12 -36.04 15.87
CA ASN A 700 27.21 -36.43 14.79
C ASN A 700 25.85 -35.73 14.92
N VAL A 701 25.28 -35.64 16.12
CA VAL A 701 24.02 -34.92 16.36
C VAL A 701 24.18 -33.42 16.07
N ARG A 702 25.26 -32.77 16.50
CA ARG A 702 25.54 -31.35 16.17
C ARG A 702 25.63 -31.12 14.66
N ASN A 703 26.22 -32.06 13.92
CA ASN A 703 26.28 -31.98 12.47
C ASN A 703 24.89 -32.05 11.85
N ILE A 704 24.05 -32.99 12.32
CA ILE A 704 22.65 -33.12 11.88
C ILE A 704 21.84 -31.87 12.21
N MET A 705 21.97 -31.34 13.43
CA MET A 705 21.25 -30.13 13.84
C MET A 705 21.63 -28.93 12.98
N ARG A 706 22.90 -28.80 12.58
CA ARG A 706 23.35 -27.76 11.63
C ARG A 706 22.71 -27.93 10.25
N GLN A 707 22.60 -29.16 9.75
CA GLN A 707 21.93 -29.41 8.47
C GLN A 707 20.45 -29.03 8.53
N TYR A 708 19.77 -29.24 9.65
CA TYR A 708 18.40 -28.73 9.84
C TYR A 708 18.35 -27.20 9.97
N ASP A 709 19.29 -26.59 10.69
CA ASP A 709 19.43 -25.12 10.79
C ASP A 709 19.63 -24.45 9.42
N GLU A 710 20.39 -25.08 8.52
CA GLU A 710 20.66 -24.55 7.18
C GLU A 710 19.41 -24.53 6.28
N VAL A 711 18.52 -25.53 6.41
CA VAL A 711 17.40 -25.74 5.48
C VAL A 711 16.05 -25.25 5.99
N LEU A 712 15.92 -24.97 7.28
CA LEU A 712 14.67 -24.57 7.93
C LEU A 712 14.66 -23.08 8.28
N GLY A 713 13.47 -22.48 8.24
CA GLY A 713 13.22 -21.10 8.66
C GLY A 713 13.20 -20.93 10.18
N ILE A 714 13.97 -21.72 10.94
CA ILE A 714 14.11 -21.63 12.41
C ILE A 714 15.57 -21.81 12.79
N ASN A 715 15.97 -21.20 13.91
CA ASN A 715 17.32 -21.33 14.46
C ASN A 715 17.40 -22.54 15.40
N VAL A 716 18.34 -23.45 15.17
CA VAL A 716 18.56 -24.64 16.01
C VAL A 716 19.79 -24.45 16.90
N VAL A 717 19.57 -24.30 18.21
CA VAL A 717 20.63 -23.90 19.15
C VAL A 717 20.88 -24.94 20.24
N GLU A 718 22.14 -25.30 20.47
CA GLU A 718 22.53 -26.15 21.60
C GLU A 718 22.48 -25.35 22.91
N VAL A 719 21.80 -25.89 23.91
CA VAL A 719 21.77 -25.37 25.29
C VAL A 719 22.23 -26.43 26.28
N ALA A 720 22.63 -26.01 27.48
CA ALA A 720 22.94 -26.95 28.56
C ALA A 720 21.66 -27.69 29.01
N ASP A 721 21.75 -28.98 29.36
CA ASP A 721 20.65 -29.73 29.97
C ASP A 721 20.73 -29.60 31.50
N THR A 722 20.36 -28.43 32.04
CA THR A 722 20.39 -28.14 33.48
C THR A 722 19.19 -27.27 33.88
N PRO A 723 18.20 -27.82 34.60
CA PRO A 723 16.98 -27.09 34.96
C PRO A 723 17.25 -25.74 35.64
N PRO A 724 16.47 -24.69 35.31
CA PRO A 724 15.30 -24.71 34.43
C PRO A 724 15.62 -24.71 32.93
N ASN A 725 16.89 -24.62 32.55
CA ASN A 725 17.32 -24.52 31.16
C ASN A 725 17.58 -25.93 30.60
N VAL A 726 16.62 -26.50 29.89
CA VAL A 726 16.79 -27.75 29.12
C VAL A 726 16.39 -27.49 27.67
N GLY A 727 16.94 -28.26 26.73
CA GLY A 727 16.51 -28.19 25.33
C GLY A 727 15.07 -28.64 25.16
N ARG A 728 14.36 -28.10 24.18
CA ARG A 728 13.07 -28.63 23.70
C ARG A 728 13.25 -30.02 23.10
N ILE A 729 14.36 -30.25 22.40
CA ILE A 729 14.80 -31.59 21.96
C ILE A 729 15.92 -32.07 22.88
N ARG A 730 15.75 -33.22 23.53
CA ARG A 730 16.75 -33.77 24.45
C ARG A 730 17.24 -35.11 23.97
N ILE A 731 18.56 -35.24 23.75
CA ILE A 731 19.17 -36.47 23.23
C ILE A 731 19.77 -37.28 24.38
N MET A 732 19.42 -38.56 24.46
CA MET A 732 19.87 -39.45 25.54
C MET A 732 19.99 -40.93 25.13
N PHE A 733 20.77 -41.70 25.88
CA PHE A 733 20.68 -43.14 25.88
C PHE A 733 19.65 -43.63 26.91
N SER A 734 18.90 -44.67 26.57
CA SER A 734 18.03 -45.39 27.52
C SER A 734 17.81 -46.84 27.10
N ASN A 735 17.28 -47.67 28.01
CA ASN A 735 17.13 -49.11 27.73
C ASN A 735 15.89 -49.45 26.86
N GLY A 736 14.88 -48.58 26.78
CA GLY A 736 13.61 -48.88 26.11
C GLY A 736 13.72 -49.15 24.61
N PRO A 737 14.52 -48.40 23.81
CA PRO A 737 14.76 -48.75 22.41
C PRO A 737 15.22 -50.19 22.21
N GLY A 738 16.17 -50.66 23.03
CA GLY A 738 16.67 -52.03 22.98
C GLY A 738 15.60 -53.08 23.36
N GLN A 739 14.71 -52.76 24.30
CA GLN A 739 13.58 -53.63 24.66
C GLN A 739 12.53 -53.72 23.54
N ARG A 740 12.38 -52.66 22.75
CA ARG A 740 11.50 -52.58 21.59
C ARG A 740 12.12 -53.18 20.32
N GLY A 741 13.40 -53.55 20.35
CA GLY A 741 14.13 -54.06 19.20
C GLY A 741 14.40 -53.02 18.11
N VAL A 742 14.36 -51.72 18.47
CA VAL A 742 14.63 -50.62 17.54
C VAL A 742 15.93 -49.91 17.90
N PRO A 743 16.61 -49.28 16.93
CA PRO A 743 17.79 -48.50 17.23
C PRO A 743 17.49 -47.31 18.14
N GLY A 744 16.45 -46.55 17.85
CA GLY A 744 16.06 -45.40 18.65
C GLY A 744 14.67 -44.93 18.24
N TYR A 745 14.16 -43.94 18.96
CA TYR A 745 12.93 -43.25 18.58
C TYR A 745 12.97 -41.80 19.11
N GLY A 746 12.27 -40.90 18.43
CA GLY A 746 12.04 -39.53 18.88
C GLY A 746 10.57 -39.32 19.22
N ASN A 747 10.30 -38.65 20.32
CA ASN A 747 8.94 -38.22 20.65
C ASN A 747 8.58 -36.98 19.81
N PRO A 748 7.39 -36.92 19.21
CA PRO A 748 7.01 -35.79 18.38
C PRO A 748 6.79 -34.50 19.19
N PRO A 749 6.75 -33.33 18.53
CA PRO A 749 6.42 -32.06 19.15
C PRO A 749 5.06 -32.07 19.88
N SER A 750 4.95 -31.25 20.94
CA SER A 750 3.70 -31.01 21.66
C SER A 750 3.76 -29.71 22.47
N ASP A 751 2.81 -28.81 22.20
CA ASP A 751 2.67 -27.54 22.92
C ASP A 751 1.71 -27.63 24.12
N ASN A 752 1.18 -28.83 24.42
CA ASN A 752 0.24 -29.02 25.51
C ASN A 752 0.93 -28.88 26.88
N PRO A 753 0.43 -28.03 27.79
CA PRO A 753 1.00 -27.88 29.12
C PRO A 753 0.94 -29.21 29.89
N GLY A 754 2.11 -29.81 30.18
CA GLY A 754 2.24 -31.04 30.98
C GLY A 754 2.91 -32.24 30.30
N THR A 755 3.32 -32.14 29.03
CA THR A 755 4.07 -33.19 28.32
C THR A 755 5.58 -32.94 28.39
N THR A 756 6.22 -33.24 29.53
CA THR A 756 7.67 -32.99 29.75
C THR A 756 8.61 -33.86 28.90
N LEU A 757 8.08 -34.69 28.00
CA LEU A 757 8.81 -35.66 27.17
C LEU A 757 8.74 -35.36 25.66
N ALA A 758 8.03 -34.31 25.24
CA ALA A 758 7.96 -33.93 23.83
C ALA A 758 9.36 -33.56 23.32
N GLY A 759 9.72 -34.03 22.12
CA GLY A 759 11.05 -33.82 21.56
C GLY A 759 12.17 -34.70 22.13
N ASP A 760 11.91 -35.51 23.16
CA ASP A 760 12.93 -36.41 23.70
C ASP A 760 13.31 -37.51 22.69
N VAL A 761 14.62 -37.67 22.48
CA VAL A 761 15.22 -38.66 21.57
C VAL A 761 15.95 -39.72 22.39
N HIS A 762 15.44 -40.95 22.31
CA HIS A 762 15.98 -42.12 23.01
C HIS A 762 16.76 -43.01 22.05
N LEU A 763 18.05 -43.20 22.35
CA LEU A 763 18.95 -44.06 21.58
C LEU A 763 19.26 -45.35 22.34
N ASN A 764 19.41 -46.46 21.63
CA ASN A 764 19.80 -47.74 22.21
C ASN A 764 21.29 -47.75 22.57
N PRO A 765 21.69 -47.88 23.84
CA PRO A 765 23.09 -47.85 24.25
C PRO A 765 23.91 -49.05 23.74
N THR A 766 23.30 -50.07 23.16
CA THR A 766 24.01 -51.23 22.59
C THR A 766 24.39 -51.06 21.12
N ILE A 767 24.00 -49.94 20.49
CA ILE A 767 24.29 -49.65 19.08
C ILE A 767 25.37 -48.56 18.99
N ASP A 768 26.28 -48.72 18.02
CA ASP A 768 27.34 -47.75 17.75
C ASP A 768 26.87 -46.63 16.81
N TYR A 769 26.58 -45.46 17.38
CA TYR A 769 26.25 -44.23 16.65
C TYR A 769 27.46 -43.33 16.37
N SER A 770 28.69 -43.80 16.64
CA SER A 770 29.90 -43.01 16.41
C SER A 770 30.32 -42.93 14.94
N GLN A 771 29.81 -43.84 14.10
CA GLN A 771 30.03 -43.82 12.66
C GLN A 771 29.43 -42.54 12.05
N GLY A 772 30.22 -41.85 11.22
CA GLY A 772 29.85 -40.57 10.64
C GLY A 772 28.80 -40.65 9.52
N PRO A 773 28.62 -39.54 8.76
CA PRO A 773 27.70 -39.46 7.63
C PRO A 773 27.86 -40.62 6.63
N GLY A 774 26.74 -41.10 6.08
CA GLY A 774 26.72 -42.21 5.13
C GLY A 774 26.64 -43.61 5.76
N SER A 775 26.62 -43.69 7.10
CA SER A 775 26.38 -44.94 7.83
C SER A 775 24.90 -45.12 8.19
N TYR A 776 24.43 -46.36 8.32
CA TYR A 776 23.04 -46.66 8.70
C TYR A 776 22.64 -46.03 10.04
N ASN A 777 23.55 -46.06 11.02
CA ASN A 777 23.27 -45.51 12.34
C ASN A 777 23.27 -43.96 12.34
N TYR A 778 24.00 -43.32 11.42
CA TYR A 778 23.89 -41.87 11.20
C TYR A 778 22.54 -41.51 10.53
N GLN A 779 22.11 -42.27 9.51
CA GLN A 779 20.76 -42.12 8.93
C GLN A 779 19.65 -42.35 9.98
N THR A 780 19.87 -43.28 10.91
CA THR A 780 18.97 -43.47 12.05
C THR A 780 18.89 -42.22 12.92
N LEU A 781 20.03 -41.56 13.22
CA LEU A 781 20.03 -40.30 13.97
C LEU A 781 19.23 -39.21 13.24
N LEU A 782 19.41 -39.08 11.92
CA LEU A 782 18.64 -38.16 11.07
C LEU A 782 17.13 -38.40 11.22
N SER A 783 16.69 -39.65 11.14
CA SER A 783 15.28 -40.05 11.25
C SER A 783 14.69 -39.81 12.64
N VAL A 784 15.38 -40.20 13.72
CA VAL A 784 14.82 -40.02 15.08
C VAL A 784 14.81 -38.54 15.51
N ILE A 785 15.75 -37.73 15.01
CA ILE A 785 15.69 -36.26 15.18
C ILE A 785 14.56 -35.68 14.32
N GLY A 786 14.37 -36.19 13.10
CA GLY A 786 13.23 -35.83 12.24
C GLY A 786 11.89 -36.07 12.95
N ASN A 787 11.75 -37.18 13.68
CA ASN A 787 10.58 -37.44 14.53
C ASN A 787 10.38 -36.37 15.61
N ALA A 788 11.44 -35.94 16.28
CA ALA A 788 11.39 -34.85 17.27
C ALA A 788 11.12 -33.46 16.67
N LEU A 789 11.29 -33.31 15.36
CA LEU A 789 10.90 -32.14 14.58
C LEU A 789 9.49 -32.26 13.98
N GLY A 790 8.80 -33.40 14.12
CA GLY A 790 7.42 -33.56 13.66
C GLY A 790 7.22 -34.49 12.47
N LEU A 791 8.30 -34.99 11.87
CA LEU A 791 8.20 -36.01 10.83
C LEU A 791 7.73 -37.35 11.41
N GLN A 792 7.20 -38.20 10.55
CA GLN A 792 6.78 -39.56 10.89
C GLN A 792 7.31 -40.54 9.85
N ASN A 793 7.60 -41.76 10.31
CA ASN A 793 7.93 -42.87 9.43
C ASN A 793 6.70 -43.20 8.56
N PRO A 794 6.84 -43.37 7.23
CA PRO A 794 5.74 -43.81 6.38
C PRO A 794 5.11 -45.11 6.89
N LYS A 795 3.77 -45.16 6.91
CA LYS A 795 3.06 -46.36 7.35
C LYS A 795 3.24 -47.49 6.34
N LYS A 796 3.38 -48.72 6.85
CA LYS A 796 3.39 -49.93 6.02
C LYS A 796 2.07 -50.04 5.26
N GLN A 797 2.14 -50.20 3.93
CA GLN A 797 0.97 -50.39 3.08
C GLN A 797 0.33 -51.77 3.36
N THR A 798 -0.55 -51.86 4.37
CA THR A 798 -1.37 -53.06 4.66
C THR A 798 -2.83 -52.80 4.28
N LEU A 799 -3.46 -53.73 3.55
CA LEU A 799 -4.84 -53.57 3.10
C LEU A 799 -5.89 -53.79 4.23
N PRO A 800 -7.03 -53.08 4.20
CA PRO A 800 -7.38 -52.04 3.24
C PRO A 800 -7.02 -50.65 3.81
N ALA A 801 -6.06 -49.99 3.17
CA ALA A 801 -5.60 -48.63 3.48
C ALA A 801 -6.63 -47.59 3.01
N VAL A 802 -7.79 -47.51 3.66
CA VAL A 802 -8.91 -46.70 3.13
C VAL A 802 -8.86 -45.23 3.57
N PHE A 803 -8.10 -44.84 4.60
CA PHE A 803 -8.22 -43.47 5.15
C PHE A 803 -6.95 -42.78 5.66
N GLU A 804 -5.76 -43.36 5.44
CA GLU A 804 -4.50 -42.72 5.86
C GLU A 804 -3.56 -42.50 4.66
N PRO A 805 -2.86 -41.36 4.57
CA PRO A 805 -1.89 -41.12 3.52
C PRO A 805 -0.71 -42.10 3.69
N VAL A 806 -0.45 -42.90 2.65
CA VAL A 806 0.66 -43.87 2.61
C VAL A 806 1.60 -43.46 1.47
N LEU A 807 2.90 -43.40 1.75
CA LEU A 807 3.91 -43.22 0.72
C LEU A 807 4.00 -44.51 -0.09
N SER A 808 3.85 -44.42 -1.42
CA SER A 808 3.89 -45.63 -2.26
C SER A 808 5.23 -46.34 -2.10
N PHE A 809 5.25 -47.67 -2.13
CA PHE A 809 6.49 -48.42 -1.88
C PHE A 809 7.64 -48.00 -2.79
N GLY A 810 7.38 -47.61 -4.04
CA GLY A 810 8.42 -47.10 -4.95
C GLY A 810 9.03 -45.76 -4.53
N LYS A 811 8.30 -44.94 -3.76
CA LYS A 811 8.77 -43.65 -3.23
C LYS A 811 9.29 -43.75 -1.79
N ASP A 812 8.87 -44.77 -1.03
CA ASP A 812 9.28 -45.02 0.36
C ASP A 812 10.64 -45.72 0.42
N ASN A 813 11.69 -44.95 0.16
CA ASN A 813 13.08 -45.37 0.19
C ASN A 813 14.02 -44.22 0.59
N ASN A 814 15.27 -44.54 0.92
CA ASN A 814 16.24 -43.60 1.49
C ASN A 814 16.87 -42.63 0.48
N THR A 815 16.49 -42.67 -0.80
CA THR A 815 16.81 -41.59 -1.76
C THR A 815 15.87 -40.40 -1.57
N ASN A 816 14.63 -40.65 -1.14
CA ASN A 816 13.60 -39.63 -1.01
C ASN A 816 13.43 -39.14 0.43
N THR A 817 13.45 -40.05 1.41
CA THR A 817 13.23 -39.74 2.83
C THR A 817 14.08 -40.63 3.75
N VAL A 818 14.70 -40.05 4.77
CA VAL A 818 15.38 -40.81 5.84
C VAL A 818 14.41 -41.52 6.77
N MET A 819 13.12 -41.17 6.74
CA MET A 819 12.07 -41.71 7.59
C MET A 819 11.62 -43.12 7.19
N THR A 820 12.13 -43.65 6.08
CA THR A 820 11.78 -44.98 5.58
C THR A 820 12.23 -46.12 6.51
N ASP A 821 11.37 -47.12 6.68
CA ASP A 821 11.71 -48.39 7.35
C ASP A 821 12.11 -49.50 6.36
N ASN A 822 12.07 -49.23 5.05
CA ASN A 822 12.22 -50.26 4.01
C ASN A 822 13.66 -50.53 3.58
N THR A 823 14.64 -49.78 4.10
CA THR A 823 16.06 -49.88 3.70
C THR A 823 17.00 -50.37 4.81
N PRO A 824 16.67 -51.41 5.60
CA PRO A 824 17.56 -51.87 6.65
C PRO A 824 18.81 -52.58 6.06
N PRO A 825 19.96 -52.60 6.74
CA PRO A 825 21.23 -53.07 6.18
C PRO A 825 21.26 -54.54 5.75
N GLN A 826 20.31 -55.35 6.25
CA GLN A 826 20.23 -56.77 5.94
C GLN A 826 19.60 -57.05 4.58
N THR A 827 18.76 -56.14 4.08
CA THR A 827 17.99 -56.32 2.82
C THR A 827 18.24 -55.23 1.79
N TYR A 828 18.95 -54.16 2.17
CA TYR A 828 19.34 -53.06 1.31
C TYR A 828 20.83 -53.13 0.93
N ASN A 829 21.14 -52.85 -0.34
CA ASN A 829 22.49 -53.00 -0.89
C ASN A 829 23.10 -51.70 -1.47
N GLY A 830 22.51 -50.54 -1.15
CA GLY A 830 23.04 -49.22 -1.54
C GLY A 830 23.61 -48.43 -0.35
N SER A 831 23.90 -47.16 -0.59
CA SER A 831 24.50 -46.24 0.39
C SER A 831 23.44 -45.62 1.31
N PHE A 832 23.83 -45.19 2.51
CA PHE A 832 22.93 -44.53 3.47
C PHE A 832 23.05 -43.01 3.41
N ALA A 833 22.01 -42.33 3.87
CA ALA A 833 21.92 -40.87 3.85
C ALA A 833 22.95 -40.20 4.78
N SER A 834 23.51 -39.10 4.29
CA SER A 834 24.46 -38.22 4.99
C SER A 834 23.82 -36.90 5.42
N THR A 835 22.63 -36.61 4.91
CA THR A 835 21.82 -35.41 5.18
C THR A 835 20.35 -35.82 5.30
N PRO A 836 19.46 -34.92 5.76
CA PRO A 836 18.03 -35.04 5.43
C PRO A 836 17.85 -35.14 3.91
N MET A 837 16.91 -35.99 3.47
CA MET A 837 16.62 -36.17 2.04
C MET A 837 15.54 -35.17 1.60
N SER A 838 15.35 -35.01 0.29
CA SER A 838 14.52 -33.94 -0.27
C SER A 838 13.08 -33.93 0.27
N TYR A 839 12.45 -35.09 0.50
CA TYR A 839 11.08 -35.12 1.04
C TYR A 839 11.05 -34.72 2.52
N ASP A 840 12.11 -35.04 3.28
CA ASP A 840 12.25 -34.63 4.68
C ASP A 840 12.37 -33.12 4.77
N ILE A 841 13.27 -32.53 3.96
CA ILE A 841 13.47 -31.08 3.88
C ILE A 841 12.16 -30.41 3.50
N ARG A 842 11.47 -30.90 2.46
CA ARG A 842 10.21 -30.30 2.03
C ARG A 842 9.11 -30.37 3.08
N ALA A 843 8.98 -31.51 3.75
CA ALA A 843 8.01 -31.70 4.82
C ALA A 843 8.30 -30.80 6.02
N LEU A 844 9.57 -30.63 6.38
CA LEU A 844 9.95 -29.72 7.46
C LEU A 844 9.85 -28.24 7.07
N GLN A 845 10.19 -27.87 5.83
CA GLN A 845 9.95 -26.51 5.31
C GLN A 845 8.46 -26.17 5.23
N TYR A 846 7.60 -27.19 5.11
CA TYR A 846 6.16 -26.99 5.25
C TYR A 846 5.78 -26.60 6.69
N LEU A 847 6.39 -27.20 7.72
CA LEU A 847 6.11 -26.89 9.13
C LEU A 847 6.79 -25.59 9.59
N TYR A 848 8.04 -25.36 9.18
CA TYR A 848 8.92 -24.34 9.78
C TYR A 848 9.39 -23.25 8.80
N GLY A 849 8.98 -23.30 7.53
CA GLY A 849 9.50 -22.44 6.48
C GLY A 849 10.89 -22.87 5.98
N ALA A 850 11.35 -22.28 4.87
CA ALA A 850 12.68 -22.52 4.30
C ALA A 850 13.76 -21.61 4.94
N GLY A 851 14.97 -22.15 5.07
CA GLY A 851 16.14 -21.43 5.57
C GLY A 851 16.78 -20.49 4.53
N TYR A 852 17.82 -19.76 4.96
CA TYR A 852 18.51 -18.72 4.18
C TYR A 852 20.01 -19.01 3.98
N ALA A 853 20.42 -20.27 3.97
CA ALA A 853 21.83 -20.63 3.78
C ALA A 853 22.31 -20.37 2.34
N ASN A 854 23.57 -19.95 2.18
CA ASN A 854 24.30 -19.83 0.91
C ASN A 854 23.79 -18.79 -0.13
N GLU A 855 23.13 -17.70 0.29
CA GLU A 855 22.47 -16.69 -0.59
C GLU A 855 23.29 -15.94 -1.67
N THR A 856 24.52 -16.34 -1.95
CA THR A 856 25.41 -15.75 -2.96
C THR A 856 25.82 -16.82 -3.96
N ASP A 857 26.19 -16.42 -5.18
CA ASP A 857 26.70 -17.32 -6.22
C ASP A 857 27.67 -18.38 -5.67
N THR A 858 27.23 -19.64 -5.64
CA THR A 858 27.96 -20.75 -5.05
C THR A 858 28.32 -21.79 -6.10
N THR A 859 29.60 -22.19 -6.15
CA THR A 859 30.05 -23.34 -6.96
C THR A 859 30.25 -24.57 -6.07
N TYR A 860 29.35 -25.54 -6.20
CA TYR A 860 29.43 -26.85 -5.56
C TYR A 860 30.30 -27.78 -6.39
N ARG A 861 31.55 -27.97 -5.95
CA ARG A 861 32.52 -28.84 -6.65
C ARG A 861 32.41 -30.28 -6.18
N PHE A 862 32.15 -31.18 -7.13
CA PHE A 862 32.01 -32.60 -6.89
C PHE A 862 33.25 -33.36 -7.34
N ASN A 863 33.69 -34.30 -6.51
CA ASN A 863 34.78 -35.21 -6.77
C ASN A 863 34.49 -36.58 -6.12
N THR A 864 35.43 -37.52 -6.23
CA THR A 864 35.26 -38.89 -5.72
C THR A 864 35.09 -38.97 -4.19
N SER A 865 35.39 -37.92 -3.42
CA SER A 865 35.25 -37.92 -1.95
C SER A 865 33.88 -37.42 -1.45
N ASN A 866 33.21 -36.55 -2.20
CA ASN A 866 31.94 -35.94 -1.79
C ASN A 866 30.77 -36.24 -2.74
N PHE A 867 30.99 -36.98 -3.82
CA PHE A 867 29.94 -37.55 -4.69
C PHE A 867 29.96 -39.08 -4.60
N GLY A 868 31.16 -39.65 -4.69
CA GLY A 868 31.49 -41.02 -4.32
C GLY A 868 31.46 -42.15 -5.38
N PRO A 869 31.73 -41.92 -6.68
CA PRO A 869 32.06 -43.01 -7.58
C PRO A 869 33.53 -43.41 -7.38
N THR A 870 33.83 -44.06 -6.25
CA THR A 870 35.19 -44.56 -5.96
C THR A 870 35.48 -45.91 -6.62
N ASP A 871 34.47 -46.58 -7.19
CA ASP A 871 34.61 -47.79 -8.00
C ASP A 871 33.58 -47.88 -9.14
N LEU A 872 33.84 -48.78 -10.12
CA LEU A 872 32.99 -49.03 -11.28
C LEU A 872 31.67 -49.74 -10.96
N SER A 873 31.44 -50.10 -9.68
CA SER A 873 30.22 -50.79 -9.26
C SER A 873 29.11 -49.83 -8.85
N GLY A 874 29.41 -48.53 -8.70
CA GLY A 874 28.43 -47.49 -8.42
C GLY A 874 27.76 -47.61 -7.04
N ARG A 875 28.38 -48.31 -6.07
CA ARG A 875 27.76 -48.61 -4.75
C ARG A 875 28.35 -47.88 -3.55
N ASN A 876 29.48 -47.19 -3.71
CA ASN A 876 30.21 -46.55 -2.61
C ASN A 876 30.02 -45.03 -2.52
N GLY A 877 28.94 -44.51 -3.11
CA GLY A 877 28.67 -43.08 -3.15
C GLY A 877 27.95 -42.51 -1.93
N LEU A 878 27.77 -41.18 -1.90
CA LEU A 878 26.98 -40.53 -0.87
C LEU A 878 25.52 -40.39 -1.29
N LYS A 879 24.60 -40.59 -0.34
CA LYS A 879 23.24 -40.06 -0.44
C LYS A 879 23.16 -38.75 0.32
N GLN A 880 22.90 -37.67 -0.37
CA GLN A 880 22.85 -36.34 0.21
C GLN A 880 21.89 -35.44 -0.56
N THR A 881 21.47 -34.35 0.07
CA THR A 881 20.71 -33.28 -0.55
C THR A 881 21.47 -31.98 -0.37
N ILE A 882 21.60 -31.19 -1.44
CA ILE A 882 22.21 -29.86 -1.41
C ILE A 882 21.10 -28.82 -1.38
N PHE A 883 21.19 -27.87 -0.47
CA PHE A 883 20.29 -26.73 -0.37
C PHE A 883 21.07 -25.44 -0.53
N ASP A 884 20.49 -24.53 -1.30
CA ASP A 884 20.93 -23.15 -1.47
C ASP A 884 19.69 -22.25 -1.48
N ALA A 885 19.74 -21.13 -0.76
CA ALA A 885 18.65 -20.18 -0.69
C ALA A 885 18.72 -19.10 -1.79
N GLY A 886 19.80 -19.02 -2.57
CA GLY A 886 19.83 -18.26 -3.83
C GLY A 886 21.21 -17.72 -4.21
N GLY A 887 21.27 -17.03 -5.34
CA GLY A 887 22.53 -16.73 -6.02
C GLY A 887 22.41 -17.17 -7.47
N ILE A 888 23.52 -17.16 -8.21
CA ILE A 888 23.67 -17.91 -9.46
C ILE A 888 24.59 -19.10 -9.17
N ASP A 889 24.00 -20.28 -9.04
CA ASP A 889 24.69 -21.44 -8.49
C ASP A 889 25.16 -22.40 -9.57
N THR A 890 26.25 -23.11 -9.29
CA THR A 890 26.88 -24.03 -10.24
C THR A 890 27.20 -25.37 -9.59
N PHE A 891 26.67 -26.44 -10.17
CA PHE A 891 27.15 -27.80 -9.90
C PHE A 891 28.31 -28.11 -10.86
N ASP A 892 29.50 -28.33 -10.29
CA ASP A 892 30.73 -28.57 -11.04
C ASP A 892 31.19 -30.02 -10.83
N PHE A 893 30.88 -30.87 -11.81
CA PHE A 893 31.22 -32.29 -11.85
C PHE A 893 32.50 -32.59 -12.64
N SER A 894 33.23 -31.56 -13.10
CA SER A 894 34.40 -31.71 -13.97
C SER A 894 35.56 -32.50 -13.36
N ALA A 895 35.61 -32.61 -12.03
CA ALA A 895 36.62 -33.38 -11.30
C ALA A 895 36.24 -34.86 -11.07
N LEU A 896 35.09 -35.31 -11.58
CA LEU A 896 34.69 -36.71 -11.56
C LEU A 896 35.43 -37.52 -12.65
N PRO A 897 35.67 -38.82 -12.43
CA PRO A 897 36.23 -39.69 -13.46
C PRO A 897 35.15 -40.08 -14.48
N ALA A 898 35.56 -40.35 -15.71
CA ALA A 898 34.70 -41.04 -16.67
C ALA A 898 34.36 -42.46 -16.17
N VAL A 899 33.08 -42.82 -16.22
CA VAL A 899 32.55 -44.12 -15.79
C VAL A 899 31.73 -44.76 -16.91
N PRO A 900 31.48 -46.09 -16.87
CA PRO A 900 30.65 -46.72 -17.89
C PRO A 900 29.24 -46.13 -17.91
N PHE A 901 28.77 -45.77 -19.10
CA PHE A 901 27.50 -45.06 -19.34
C PHE A 901 27.42 -43.66 -18.71
N GLY A 902 28.52 -43.10 -18.19
CA GLY A 902 28.56 -41.75 -17.61
C GLY A 902 27.54 -41.48 -16.51
N TYR A 903 27.18 -40.20 -16.38
CA TYR A 903 26.34 -39.68 -15.30
C TYR A 903 24.93 -39.31 -15.78
N TYR A 904 24.01 -39.24 -14.83
CA TYR A 904 22.68 -38.68 -15.00
C TYR A 904 22.58 -37.50 -14.05
N PHE A 905 22.38 -36.31 -14.63
CA PHE A 905 22.29 -35.05 -13.92
C PHE A 905 20.92 -34.43 -14.14
N ASP A 906 20.29 -34.02 -13.05
CA ASP A 906 18.96 -33.40 -13.05
C ASP A 906 19.01 -32.18 -12.14
N MET A 907 18.91 -31.01 -12.79
CA MET A 907 19.01 -29.69 -12.16
C MET A 907 17.68 -29.20 -11.58
N ASN A 908 16.59 -29.95 -11.74
CA ASN A 908 15.29 -29.56 -11.18
C ASN A 908 15.30 -29.69 -9.66
N GLU A 909 14.44 -28.94 -8.96
CA GLU A 909 14.21 -29.14 -7.53
C GLU A 909 13.75 -30.58 -7.25
N GLY A 910 14.38 -31.25 -6.28
CA GLY A 910 14.20 -32.67 -6.03
C GLY A 910 14.91 -33.59 -7.05
N GLY A 911 15.55 -33.02 -8.06
CA GLY A 911 16.30 -33.70 -9.11
C GLY A 911 17.49 -34.48 -8.57
N GLN A 912 17.77 -35.63 -9.16
CA GLN A 912 18.72 -36.61 -8.66
C GLN A 912 19.95 -36.68 -9.57
N ASN A 913 21.13 -36.47 -8.98
CA ASN A 913 22.41 -36.47 -9.67
C ASN A 913 23.22 -37.70 -9.25
N THR A 914 23.50 -38.61 -10.18
CA THR A 914 24.14 -39.91 -9.91
C THR A 914 24.83 -40.46 -11.17
N THR A 915 25.42 -41.66 -11.10
CA THR A 915 25.85 -42.38 -12.31
C THR A 915 24.67 -43.12 -12.94
N GLN A 916 24.65 -43.31 -14.27
CA GLN A 916 23.56 -44.05 -14.92
C GLN A 916 23.40 -45.49 -14.40
N ILE A 917 24.50 -46.14 -13.98
CA ILE A 917 24.46 -47.47 -13.32
C ILE A 917 23.82 -47.40 -11.93
N ALA A 918 24.09 -46.33 -11.18
CA ALA A 918 23.57 -46.17 -9.83
C ALA A 918 22.10 -45.74 -9.82
N LEU A 919 21.61 -45.10 -10.88
CA LEU A 919 20.20 -44.79 -11.09
C LEU A 919 19.38 -46.10 -11.07
N ASN A 920 18.49 -46.25 -10.08
CA ASN A 920 17.77 -47.51 -9.81
C ASN A 920 18.67 -48.76 -9.61
N GLY A 921 19.96 -48.59 -9.28
CA GLY A 921 20.94 -49.68 -9.20
C GLY A 921 20.93 -50.48 -7.88
N ALA A 922 20.26 -49.99 -6.84
CA ALA A 922 20.13 -50.68 -5.55
C ALA A 922 18.74 -51.28 -5.39
N THR A 923 18.66 -52.37 -4.65
CA THR A 923 17.42 -53.09 -4.35
C THR A 923 17.12 -53.04 -2.86
N TYR A 924 15.82 -52.99 -2.54
CA TYR A 924 15.30 -53.18 -1.20
C TYR A 924 14.04 -54.04 -1.25
N ILE A 925 13.66 -54.60 -0.10
CA ILE A 925 12.57 -55.56 0.00
C ILE A 925 11.44 -54.95 0.82
N VAL A 926 10.24 -54.96 0.25
CA VAL A 926 9.02 -54.51 0.92
C VAL A 926 8.05 -55.68 1.13
N PRO A 927 7.21 -55.65 2.19
CA PRO A 927 6.12 -56.60 2.34
C PRO A 927 5.19 -56.57 1.12
N ASN A 928 4.66 -57.72 0.71
CA ASN A 928 3.70 -57.76 -0.38
C ASN A 928 2.33 -57.25 0.12
N PRO A 929 1.79 -56.15 -0.43
CA PRO A 929 0.55 -55.54 0.06
C PRO A 929 -0.68 -56.44 -0.13
N ASN A 930 -0.60 -57.43 -1.03
CA ASN A 930 -1.65 -58.41 -1.26
C ASN A 930 -1.48 -59.68 -0.40
N SER A 931 -0.40 -59.78 0.37
CA SER A 931 -0.19 -60.89 1.30
C SER A 931 -1.21 -60.82 2.43
N THR A 932 -1.85 -61.93 2.75
CA THR A 932 -2.74 -62.05 3.91
C THR A 932 -2.27 -63.19 4.82
N ASP A 933 -2.72 -63.23 6.08
CA ASP A 933 -2.37 -64.32 7.00
C ASP A 933 -2.76 -65.70 6.46
N ASN A 934 -3.82 -65.77 5.62
CA ASN A 934 -4.34 -67.01 5.03
C ASN A 934 -3.75 -67.31 3.64
N ASP A 935 -3.08 -66.34 3.01
CA ASP A 935 -2.43 -66.47 1.71
C ASP A 935 -1.13 -65.64 1.72
N PRO A 936 -0.05 -66.17 2.35
CA PRO A 936 1.20 -65.47 2.46
C PRO A 936 1.88 -65.40 1.10
N LEU A 937 2.01 -64.18 0.57
CA LEU A 937 2.71 -63.93 -0.68
C LEU A 937 4.17 -63.55 -0.42
N PRO A 938 5.10 -63.88 -1.33
CA PRO A 938 6.49 -63.50 -1.18
C PRO A 938 6.65 -61.97 -1.18
N PRO A 939 7.61 -61.43 -0.40
CA PRO A 939 7.97 -60.01 -0.43
C PRO A 939 8.34 -59.51 -1.83
N ILE A 940 8.13 -58.22 -2.08
CA ILE A 940 8.42 -57.58 -3.37
C ILE A 940 9.81 -56.95 -3.30
N THR A 941 10.61 -57.15 -4.36
CA THR A 941 11.88 -56.43 -4.53
C THR A 941 11.65 -55.20 -5.39
N LEU A 942 12.04 -54.03 -4.89
CA LEU A 942 11.95 -52.75 -5.59
C LEU A 942 13.35 -52.17 -5.75
N THR A 943 13.46 -51.18 -6.64
CA THR A 943 14.72 -50.49 -6.93
C THR A 943 14.71 -49.05 -6.46
N THR A 944 15.90 -48.55 -6.11
CA THR A 944 16.20 -47.15 -5.82
C THR A 944 17.65 -46.88 -6.22
N ASN A 945 18.09 -45.63 -6.12
CA ASN A 945 19.46 -45.28 -6.47
C ASN A 945 20.43 -45.93 -5.48
N SER A 946 21.60 -46.38 -5.96
CA SER A 946 22.66 -46.86 -5.06
C SER A 946 23.25 -45.72 -4.24
N PHE A 947 23.50 -44.57 -4.88
CA PHE A 947 23.84 -43.30 -4.25
C PHE A 947 23.25 -42.16 -5.10
N SER A 948 23.15 -40.94 -4.54
CA SER A 948 22.54 -39.80 -5.23
C SER A 948 22.82 -38.50 -4.51
N THR A 949 23.18 -37.45 -5.25
CA THR A 949 23.11 -36.07 -4.76
C THR A 949 21.83 -35.45 -5.28
N THR A 950 20.94 -35.05 -4.38
CA THR A 950 19.64 -34.48 -4.72
C THR A 950 19.69 -32.95 -4.61
N VAL A 951 19.03 -32.24 -5.53
CA VAL A 951 18.77 -30.80 -5.40
C VAL A 951 17.61 -30.63 -4.42
N ALA A 952 17.78 -29.84 -3.35
CA ALA A 952 16.71 -29.60 -2.39
C ALA A 952 15.49 -28.93 -3.06
N PHE A 953 14.33 -29.05 -2.42
CA PHE A 953 13.22 -28.16 -2.73
C PHE A 953 13.54 -26.74 -2.28
N SER A 954 13.07 -25.76 -3.04
CA SER A 954 13.36 -24.34 -2.87
C SER A 954 14.81 -23.94 -3.22
N PHE A 955 15.56 -24.81 -3.91
CA PHE A 955 16.88 -24.48 -4.47
C PHE A 955 16.79 -24.35 -6.00
N SER A 956 16.98 -23.13 -6.50
CA SER A 956 17.08 -22.82 -7.92
C SER A 956 18.53 -22.95 -8.40
N LEU A 957 18.88 -24.05 -9.10
CA LEU A 957 20.22 -24.29 -9.62
C LEU A 957 20.36 -23.79 -11.07
N GLU A 958 21.20 -22.78 -11.34
CA GLU A 958 21.32 -22.22 -12.69
C GLU A 958 22.31 -22.92 -13.62
N ASN A 959 23.45 -23.38 -13.11
CA ASN A 959 24.55 -23.82 -13.98
C ASN A 959 25.01 -25.24 -13.65
N LEU A 960 25.47 -25.93 -14.70
CA LEU A 960 26.08 -27.24 -14.57
C LEU A 960 27.30 -27.38 -15.47
N VAL A 961 28.38 -27.92 -14.91
CA VAL A 961 29.54 -28.41 -15.65
C VAL A 961 29.58 -29.92 -15.45
N GLY A 962 29.39 -30.67 -16.53
CA GLY A 962 29.37 -32.12 -16.53
C GLY A 962 30.77 -32.73 -16.37
N SER A 963 30.84 -34.04 -16.54
CA SER A 963 32.03 -34.83 -16.29
C SER A 963 32.83 -35.05 -17.58
N PRO A 964 33.95 -35.80 -17.52
CA PRO A 964 34.63 -36.31 -18.71
C PRO A 964 34.05 -37.61 -19.30
N GLY A 965 32.86 -38.05 -18.87
CA GLY A 965 32.17 -39.25 -19.36
C GLY A 965 30.92 -38.92 -20.19
N ASP A 966 30.27 -39.94 -20.77
CA ASP A 966 29.06 -39.77 -21.61
C ASP A 966 27.82 -39.45 -20.73
N ASP A 967 27.51 -38.17 -20.54
CA ASP A 967 26.53 -37.72 -19.55
C ASP A 967 25.13 -37.46 -20.12
N GLU A 968 24.09 -37.68 -19.31
CA GLU A 968 22.72 -37.24 -19.60
C GLU A 968 22.38 -36.09 -18.64
N ILE A 969 22.09 -34.92 -19.20
CA ILE A 969 21.85 -33.68 -18.45
C ILE A 969 20.44 -33.17 -18.73
N LEU A 970 19.65 -33.06 -17.67
CA LEU A 970 18.37 -32.38 -17.65
C LEU A 970 18.52 -31.05 -16.90
N GLY A 971 18.40 -29.95 -17.64
CA GLY A 971 18.24 -28.61 -17.09
C GLY A 971 16.86 -28.40 -16.47
N ASN A 972 16.56 -27.17 -16.11
CA ASN A 972 15.33 -26.82 -15.41
C ASN A 972 14.55 -25.72 -16.15
N ASN A 973 13.79 -24.91 -15.42
CA ASN A 973 12.96 -23.85 -16.01
C ASN A 973 13.63 -22.47 -15.94
N LEU A 974 14.90 -22.42 -15.54
CA LEU A 974 15.70 -21.21 -15.43
C LEU A 974 16.49 -21.01 -16.73
N SER A 975 17.09 -19.84 -16.89
CA SER A 975 18.13 -19.67 -17.91
C SER A 975 19.40 -20.36 -17.42
N ASN A 976 19.75 -21.49 -18.03
CA ASN A 976 20.87 -22.30 -17.60
C ASN A 976 22.15 -22.06 -18.42
N ASN A 977 23.31 -22.19 -17.78
CA ASN A 977 24.58 -22.40 -18.48
C ASN A 977 25.05 -23.84 -18.26
N ILE A 978 24.97 -24.66 -19.31
CA ILE A 978 25.25 -26.09 -19.26
C ILE A 978 26.44 -26.41 -20.17
N ALA A 979 27.49 -26.95 -19.57
CA ALA A 979 28.63 -27.51 -20.29
C ALA A 979 28.64 -29.04 -20.09
N GLY A 980 28.51 -29.82 -21.17
CA GLY A 980 28.54 -31.30 -21.13
C GLY A 980 29.89 -31.83 -20.65
N GLY A 981 30.96 -31.36 -21.29
CA GLY A 981 32.33 -31.63 -20.85
C GLY A 981 33.09 -32.40 -21.91
N ALA A 982 33.55 -33.61 -21.59
CA ALA A 982 34.08 -34.52 -22.59
C ALA A 982 33.29 -35.82 -22.50
N GLY A 983 33.20 -36.57 -23.59
CA GLY A 983 32.22 -37.67 -23.68
C GLY A 983 31.13 -37.30 -24.68
N ASN A 984 30.25 -38.25 -24.96
CA ASN A 984 29.12 -38.05 -25.86
C ASN A 984 27.90 -37.71 -25.00
N ASP A 985 27.62 -36.42 -24.85
CA ASP A 985 26.64 -35.94 -23.87
C ASP A 985 25.25 -35.76 -24.49
N ILE A 986 24.20 -35.99 -23.72
CA ILE A 986 22.81 -35.69 -24.08
C ILE A 986 22.32 -34.56 -23.18
N ILE A 987 22.06 -33.39 -23.77
CA ILE A 987 21.69 -32.18 -23.04
C ILE A 987 20.27 -31.78 -23.41
N ASN A 988 19.35 -31.85 -22.46
CA ASN A 988 18.02 -31.25 -22.54
C ASN A 988 17.97 -30.12 -21.52
N SER A 989 18.03 -28.86 -21.96
CA SER A 989 18.16 -27.72 -21.06
C SER A 989 16.85 -27.32 -20.39
N GLY A 990 15.70 -27.80 -20.89
CA GLY A 990 14.40 -27.50 -20.31
C GLY A 990 13.77 -26.26 -20.91
N ILE A 991 13.20 -25.39 -20.09
CA ILE A 991 12.58 -24.13 -20.53
C ILE A 991 13.48 -23.01 -20.03
N GLY A 992 13.73 -22.00 -20.84
CA GLY A 992 14.54 -20.87 -20.42
C GLY A 992 15.17 -20.21 -21.61
N LYS A 993 16.15 -19.34 -21.35
CA LYS A 993 17.12 -18.96 -22.36
C LYS A 993 18.44 -19.60 -21.97
N ASP A 994 18.72 -20.75 -22.56
CA ASP A 994 19.86 -21.55 -22.14
C ASP A 994 21.09 -21.30 -23.01
N THR A 995 22.27 -21.45 -22.41
CA THR A 995 23.55 -21.46 -23.11
C THR A 995 24.17 -22.84 -22.96
N LEU A 996 24.34 -23.53 -24.08
CA LEU A 996 24.73 -24.93 -24.14
C LEU A 996 26.09 -25.06 -24.82
N THR A 997 26.98 -25.82 -24.19
CA THR A 997 28.28 -26.22 -24.72
C THR A 997 28.36 -27.74 -24.60
N GLY A 998 28.49 -28.46 -25.71
CA GLY A 998 28.63 -29.93 -25.68
C GLY A 998 30.02 -30.31 -25.16
N GLY A 999 31.04 -29.70 -25.75
CA GLY A 999 32.44 -29.93 -25.44
C GLY A 999 33.07 -30.95 -26.38
N ALA A 1000 33.81 -31.92 -25.84
CA ALA A 1000 34.57 -32.86 -26.63
C ALA A 1000 33.87 -34.22 -26.74
N GLY A 1001 33.20 -34.49 -27.85
CA GLY A 1001 32.61 -35.78 -28.17
C GLY A 1001 31.54 -35.62 -29.23
N SER A 1002 30.67 -36.61 -29.41
CA SER A 1002 29.49 -36.49 -30.27
C SER A 1002 28.28 -36.20 -29.41
N ASP A 1003 27.93 -34.92 -29.31
CA ASP A 1003 26.92 -34.46 -28.35
C ASP A 1003 25.53 -34.33 -28.98
N ILE A 1004 24.49 -34.43 -28.16
CA ILE A 1004 23.09 -34.31 -28.56
C ILE A 1004 22.42 -33.19 -27.77
N PHE A 1005 22.02 -32.13 -28.47
CA PHE A 1005 21.21 -31.04 -27.89
C PHE A 1005 19.74 -31.29 -28.16
N VAL A 1006 18.97 -31.62 -27.13
CA VAL A 1006 17.56 -32.00 -27.24
C VAL A 1006 16.67 -30.75 -27.30
N VAL A 1007 15.78 -30.70 -28.28
CA VAL A 1007 14.74 -29.67 -28.41
C VAL A 1007 13.36 -30.30 -28.30
N VAL A 1008 12.45 -29.63 -27.57
CA VAL A 1008 11.06 -30.09 -27.37
C VAL A 1008 10.08 -28.98 -27.75
N ALA A 1009 8.93 -29.35 -28.32
CA ALA A 1009 7.88 -28.40 -28.67
C ALA A 1009 7.34 -27.70 -27.41
N GLY A 1010 7.21 -26.38 -27.47
CA GLY A 1010 6.72 -25.58 -26.34
C GLY A 1010 7.78 -25.21 -25.29
N GLN A 1011 9.03 -25.68 -25.44
CA GLN A 1011 10.16 -25.21 -24.63
C GLN A 1011 10.90 -24.01 -25.26
N GLY A 1012 10.75 -23.79 -26.58
CA GLY A 1012 11.35 -22.67 -27.28
C GLY A 1012 10.62 -21.33 -27.09
N SER A 1013 11.15 -20.29 -27.73
CA SER A 1013 10.68 -18.89 -27.57
C SER A 1013 10.01 -18.33 -28.83
N PRO A 1014 9.01 -17.44 -28.74
CA PRO A 1014 8.51 -16.70 -29.90
C PRO A 1014 9.54 -15.70 -30.47
N ASN A 1015 10.57 -15.34 -29.68
CA ASN A 1015 11.60 -14.36 -30.06
C ASN A 1015 12.98 -15.03 -30.10
N PRO A 1016 13.79 -14.79 -31.15
CA PRO A 1016 15.11 -15.43 -31.29
C PRO A 1016 16.12 -15.00 -30.21
N GLU A 1017 15.97 -13.80 -29.64
CA GLU A 1017 16.86 -13.28 -28.59
C GLU A 1017 16.74 -14.03 -27.26
N ASN A 1018 15.63 -14.77 -27.09
CA ASN A 1018 15.28 -15.55 -25.90
C ASN A 1018 15.23 -17.06 -26.21
N ALA A 1019 15.78 -17.48 -27.36
CA ALA A 1019 15.93 -18.90 -27.68
C ALA A 1019 17.27 -19.42 -27.15
N ASP A 1020 17.37 -20.73 -26.97
CA ASP A 1020 18.59 -21.39 -26.51
C ASP A 1020 19.73 -21.20 -27.50
N ILE A 1021 20.94 -21.12 -26.96
CA ILE A 1021 22.16 -20.85 -27.71
C ILE A 1021 23.08 -22.05 -27.56
N ILE A 1022 23.35 -22.74 -28.68
CA ILE A 1022 24.35 -23.81 -28.75
C ILE A 1022 25.65 -23.21 -29.29
N THR A 1023 26.69 -23.27 -28.47
CA THR A 1023 27.90 -22.45 -28.62
C THR A 1023 29.03 -23.11 -29.41
N ASP A 1024 29.06 -24.44 -29.50
CA ASP A 1024 30.19 -25.20 -30.03
C ASP A 1024 29.80 -26.36 -30.96
N PHE A 1025 28.58 -26.37 -31.48
CA PHE A 1025 28.07 -27.42 -32.36
C PHE A 1025 29.03 -27.74 -33.52
N VAL A 1026 29.43 -29.00 -33.66
CA VAL A 1026 30.30 -29.51 -34.72
C VAL A 1026 29.50 -30.30 -35.75
N ASP A 1027 29.34 -29.72 -36.94
CA ASP A 1027 28.66 -30.35 -38.08
C ASP A 1027 29.27 -31.72 -38.45
N GLY A 1028 28.41 -32.73 -38.63
CA GLY A 1028 28.79 -34.12 -38.89
C GLY A 1028 29.28 -34.91 -37.67
N GLN A 1029 29.37 -34.30 -36.49
CA GLN A 1029 29.76 -34.94 -35.23
C GLN A 1029 28.62 -34.86 -34.20
N ASP A 1030 28.10 -33.67 -33.94
CA ASP A 1030 27.01 -33.42 -32.99
C ASP A 1030 25.64 -33.53 -33.66
N ARG A 1031 24.58 -33.61 -32.84
CA ARG A 1031 23.20 -33.72 -33.32
C ARG A 1031 22.22 -32.89 -32.51
N ILE A 1032 21.12 -32.54 -33.14
CA ILE A 1032 19.92 -32.00 -32.51
C ILE A 1032 18.95 -33.15 -32.25
N GLY A 1033 18.67 -33.41 -30.98
CA GLY A 1033 17.71 -34.42 -30.52
C GLY A 1033 16.29 -33.89 -30.65
N LEU A 1034 15.43 -34.59 -31.37
CA LEU A 1034 14.01 -34.28 -31.48
C LEU A 1034 13.25 -35.01 -30.37
N GLY A 1035 12.83 -34.27 -29.35
CA GLY A 1035 12.09 -34.82 -28.21
C GLY A 1035 10.70 -35.35 -28.58
N ILE A 1036 10.01 -35.91 -27.58
CA ILE A 1036 8.74 -36.62 -27.76
C ILE A 1036 7.73 -35.81 -28.58
N GLY A 1037 7.25 -36.42 -29.67
CA GLY A 1037 6.22 -35.84 -30.54
C GLY A 1037 6.75 -34.90 -31.63
N LEU A 1038 8.06 -34.63 -31.69
CA LEU A 1038 8.69 -33.89 -32.77
C LEU A 1038 9.26 -34.82 -33.86
N THR A 1039 9.20 -34.34 -35.09
CA THR A 1039 9.76 -34.99 -36.28
C THR A 1039 10.50 -33.97 -37.13
N PHE A 1040 11.50 -34.41 -37.89
CA PHE A 1040 12.30 -33.51 -38.74
C PHE A 1040 11.44 -32.70 -39.71
N SER A 1041 10.32 -33.26 -40.20
CA SER A 1041 9.40 -32.55 -41.10
C SER A 1041 8.73 -31.31 -40.49
N GLN A 1042 8.77 -31.17 -39.17
CA GLN A 1042 8.21 -30.03 -38.44
C GLN A 1042 9.27 -28.94 -38.17
N ILE A 1043 10.54 -29.20 -38.49
CA ILE A 1043 11.65 -28.27 -38.26
C ILE A 1043 11.84 -27.35 -39.47
N VAL A 1044 12.01 -26.07 -39.18
CA VAL A 1044 12.41 -25.04 -40.14
C VAL A 1044 13.82 -24.58 -39.78
N ILE A 1045 14.73 -24.69 -40.75
CA ILE A 1045 16.13 -24.25 -40.65
C ILE A 1045 16.26 -22.96 -41.46
N SER A 1046 16.78 -21.89 -40.85
CA SER A 1046 16.97 -20.60 -41.51
C SER A 1046 18.22 -19.87 -41.01
N PRO A 1047 18.82 -18.96 -41.79
CA PRO A 1047 19.92 -18.12 -41.32
C PRO A 1047 19.54 -17.32 -40.07
N GLY A 1048 20.47 -17.20 -39.14
CA GLY A 1048 20.36 -16.37 -37.95
C GLY A 1048 20.47 -14.87 -38.24
N THR A 1049 20.45 -14.06 -37.17
CA THR A 1049 20.69 -12.60 -37.27
C THR A 1049 22.09 -12.31 -37.80
N ASN A 1050 23.08 -13.10 -37.38
CA ASN A 1050 24.36 -13.22 -38.07
C ASN A 1050 24.22 -14.32 -39.13
N SER A 1051 24.71 -14.07 -40.35
CA SER A 1051 24.60 -15.04 -41.46
C SER A 1051 25.36 -16.36 -41.21
N ASN A 1052 26.29 -16.36 -40.26
CA ASN A 1052 27.01 -17.55 -39.83
C ASN A 1052 26.30 -18.29 -38.69
N ASP A 1053 25.17 -17.81 -38.18
CA ASP A 1053 24.37 -18.54 -37.18
C ASP A 1053 23.19 -19.23 -37.86
N THR A 1054 22.61 -20.23 -37.20
CA THR A 1054 21.44 -20.96 -37.68
C THR A 1054 20.31 -20.94 -36.67
N PHE A 1055 19.11 -20.58 -37.11
CA PHE A 1055 17.88 -20.75 -36.33
C PHE A 1055 17.24 -22.10 -36.63
N ILE A 1056 16.93 -22.84 -35.55
CA ILE A 1056 16.11 -24.04 -35.55
C ILE A 1056 14.73 -23.67 -35.00
N ARG A 1057 13.67 -23.88 -35.79
CA ARG A 1057 12.32 -23.41 -35.47
C ARG A 1057 11.25 -24.48 -35.69
N LEU A 1058 10.13 -24.34 -35.00
CA LEU A 1058 8.94 -25.16 -35.26
C LEU A 1058 8.09 -24.54 -36.37
N ALA A 1059 7.76 -25.32 -37.41
CA ALA A 1059 6.99 -24.85 -38.56
C ALA A 1059 5.57 -24.35 -38.20
N ARG A 1060 4.95 -24.95 -37.18
CA ARG A 1060 3.54 -24.69 -36.83
C ARG A 1060 3.36 -23.45 -35.97
N SER A 1061 4.10 -23.33 -34.87
CA SER A 1061 4.01 -22.18 -33.96
C SER A 1061 4.93 -21.03 -34.40
N GLY A 1062 5.99 -21.33 -35.15
CA GLY A 1062 7.04 -20.39 -35.48
C GLY A 1062 8.06 -20.17 -34.36
N GLU A 1063 7.94 -20.88 -33.22
CA GLU A 1063 8.85 -20.78 -32.07
C GLU A 1063 10.29 -21.15 -32.46
N TYR A 1064 11.24 -20.46 -31.86
CA TYR A 1064 12.67 -20.68 -31.97
C TYR A 1064 13.08 -21.67 -30.89
N LEU A 1065 13.47 -22.87 -31.33
CA LEU A 1065 13.87 -23.98 -30.45
C LEU A 1065 15.35 -23.87 -30.06
N ALA A 1066 16.22 -23.43 -30.97
CA ALA A 1066 17.63 -23.22 -30.68
C ALA A 1066 18.29 -22.32 -31.74
N VAL A 1067 19.42 -21.74 -31.37
CA VAL A 1067 20.33 -20.97 -32.22
C VAL A 1067 21.70 -21.65 -32.18
N LEU A 1068 22.19 -22.10 -33.34
CA LEU A 1068 23.55 -22.61 -33.48
C LEU A 1068 24.47 -21.44 -33.82
N THR A 1069 25.43 -21.13 -32.95
CA THR A 1069 26.35 -20.01 -33.20
C THR A 1069 27.52 -20.44 -34.08
N GLY A 1070 27.85 -19.64 -35.09
CA GLY A 1070 28.99 -19.88 -35.98
C GLY A 1070 28.83 -21.02 -37.00
N ILE A 1071 27.66 -21.68 -37.03
CA ILE A 1071 27.32 -22.70 -38.04
C ILE A 1071 26.30 -22.14 -39.04
N PRO A 1072 26.65 -22.04 -40.34
CA PRO A 1072 25.74 -21.52 -41.35
C PRO A 1072 24.62 -22.52 -41.68
N SER A 1073 23.41 -22.01 -41.94
CA SER A 1073 22.21 -22.84 -42.12
C SER A 1073 22.26 -23.81 -43.31
N ALA A 1074 23.19 -23.61 -44.24
CA ALA A 1074 23.41 -24.50 -45.38
C ALA A 1074 24.22 -25.76 -45.02
N ALA A 1075 24.91 -25.76 -43.87
CA ALA A 1075 25.63 -26.93 -43.34
C ALA A 1075 24.66 -27.93 -42.68
N ILE A 1076 23.59 -27.42 -42.06
CA ILE A 1076 22.63 -28.24 -41.32
C ILE A 1076 21.66 -28.96 -42.26
N THR A 1077 21.61 -30.27 -42.15
CA THR A 1077 20.73 -31.17 -42.92
C THR A 1077 20.00 -32.16 -42.01
N GLN A 1078 19.25 -33.09 -42.60
CA GLN A 1078 18.56 -34.14 -41.83
C GLN A 1078 19.50 -35.08 -41.06
N SER A 1079 20.77 -35.22 -41.47
CA SER A 1079 21.74 -36.08 -40.77
C SER A 1079 22.09 -35.58 -39.37
N ASP A 1080 21.91 -34.28 -39.14
CA ASP A 1080 22.27 -33.59 -37.90
C ASP A 1080 21.12 -33.65 -36.89
N PHE A 1081 20.06 -34.41 -37.19
CA PHE A 1081 18.93 -34.62 -36.31
C PHE A 1081 18.80 -36.11 -35.97
N THR A 1082 18.41 -36.39 -34.73
CA THR A 1082 18.07 -37.73 -34.28
C THR A 1082 16.78 -37.70 -33.47
N ALA A 1083 16.00 -38.78 -33.49
CA ALA A 1083 14.93 -38.94 -32.51
C ALA A 1083 15.53 -39.35 -31.16
N ILE A 1084 14.94 -38.86 -30.07
CA ILE A 1084 15.29 -39.20 -28.68
C ILE A 1084 14.12 -39.93 -28.02
#